data_AF-A0A7V9PW92-F1
#
_entry.id   AF-A0A7V9PW92-F1
#
_cell.length_a   1.000
_cell.length_b   1.000
_cell.length_c   1.000
_cell.angle_alpha   90.00
_cell.angle_beta   90.00
_cell.angle_gamma   90.00
#
_symmetry.space_group_name_H-M   'P 1'
#
loop_
_entity.id
_entity.type
_entity.pdbx_description
1 polymer ?
#
loop_
_entity_poly.entity_id
_entity_poly.type
_entity_poly.pdbx_seq_one_letter_code
_entity_poly.pdbx_strand_id
1 'polypeptide(L)'
;VFGPTRLSTDQVAVLAALGAHRDVHLWLPHPSPVLWEAVAPLATTQHRRRTDPTAAAVRHPLLASLGRDARELQVMLATAQGPVRDQHHRLADPPGTLLGRLQHDLRADRPPAGVPLGDQVDQRAPLAPTDRSLVVHAAHGRARQVEVLREVLLGLLAADDTLEPRDVLVMCPDIESYAPLLSATFGLASGDEPDDAVVHPGHRLRVRLADRSLRQTNPLLATLSRLLVLADARVTAAQVLDLAALAPVRRRFRFDDQDLERLRGWVVDSGVRWGLDAAHRAPYSLEGIAQNTWQAGLDRILLGAAMAEDDLRWVGLALPLDDVDSSDVDRAGRLAELVDRLGTILDRLGIDQPVDAWLAALSDGLDELTAVAESDGWQLTQARRQLSEVAEAAGAWQATMLSLADVRVLLADRLQGRPTRAGFRTGTLTVCSMVPMRSVPHRVVCLLGLDDGAFPRTSGVDGDDVLARDPLVGERDRRSEDRQLLLDAILAATEHLVIVHTGADERTNARRPPAVPVGEILDVVDQSVRTRDGRRAREHVVVRHPLQPFDPRNFSTDGLGVVGPFSFDTAALAGARAAVHGRGPAPTFLPAGPLPDGGGGTQVALDDLVYFLEHPVRAFLRRRLGVLVAEEEQDPLPESLPAQLEALQRWAIGDQWLQSRLDGVPASGCRDAEWRRGALPPGAIGRRVLAEVELEVEPLVRTVEPLLAHPPSVYDLSVPMPDGRVLVGTVGGVRGDRLVRAVYSRLGPKHRLRAWAQLLALTACHPGIVGSAVTLGRGRAGPVSSTLVPSDAESARLGLGVLADLLDRGLNEPLPLPVQAAEAYAQVRRTGDSDWGAREAARRRWTGSFDGDQDRYHARVWGSAAPLETLLMAPAQADEQPDGGNEPTRFGALACRLWYPLLAAETTDAR
;
A
#
# COMPACT_ATOMS: atom_id res chain seq x y z
N VAL A 1 -9.34 -48.05 -7.91
CA VAL A 1 -9.02 -46.77 -7.22
C VAL A 1 -7.62 -46.35 -7.61
N PHE A 2 -7.41 -45.11 -8.05
CA PHE A 2 -6.10 -44.62 -8.50
C PHE A 2 -5.51 -43.62 -7.52
N GLY A 3 -4.23 -43.81 -7.19
CA GLY A 3 -3.47 -42.90 -6.34
C GLY A 3 -4.02 -42.64 -4.94
N PRO A 4 -4.70 -43.58 -4.24
CA PRO A 4 -5.04 -43.33 -2.85
C PRO A 4 -3.76 -43.31 -2.04
N THR A 5 -3.48 -42.17 -1.43
CA THR A 5 -2.26 -41.98 -0.63
C THR A 5 -2.47 -42.37 0.82
N ARG A 6 -3.75 -42.47 1.23
CA ARG A 6 -4.22 -43.06 2.49
C ARG A 6 -5.60 -43.65 2.28
N LEU A 7 -5.94 -44.63 3.11
CA LEU A 7 -7.26 -45.22 3.18
C LEU A 7 -7.62 -45.35 4.66
N SER A 8 -8.80 -44.87 5.05
CA SER A 8 -9.31 -45.11 6.42
C SER A 8 -9.65 -46.58 6.61
N THR A 9 -9.72 -47.05 7.86
CA THR A 9 -10.15 -48.42 8.18
C THR A 9 -11.51 -48.75 7.54
N ASP A 10 -12.45 -47.80 7.56
CA ASP A 10 -13.77 -47.96 6.91
C ASP A 10 -13.66 -48.09 5.40
N GLN A 11 -12.81 -47.28 4.76
CA GLN A 11 -12.58 -47.39 3.31
C GLN A 11 -11.96 -48.73 2.95
N VAL A 12 -10.97 -49.20 3.72
CA VAL A 12 -10.37 -50.52 3.54
C VAL A 12 -11.41 -51.64 3.73
N ALA A 13 -12.27 -51.55 4.75
CA ALA A 13 -13.34 -52.51 4.99
C ALA A 13 -14.37 -52.54 3.86
N VAL A 14 -14.77 -51.38 3.33
CA VAL A 14 -15.67 -51.27 2.17
C VAL A 14 -15.01 -51.87 0.93
N LEU A 15 -13.72 -51.59 0.69
CA LEU A 15 -12.98 -52.16 -0.45
C LEU A 15 -12.85 -53.68 -0.34
N ALA A 16 -12.60 -54.20 0.86
CA ALA A 16 -12.56 -55.63 1.15
C ALA A 16 -13.93 -56.31 0.92
N ALA A 17 -15.01 -55.70 1.42
CA ALA A 17 -16.37 -56.20 1.22
C ALA A 17 -16.77 -56.19 -0.26
N LEU A 18 -16.38 -55.16 -1.02
CA LEU A 18 -16.55 -55.13 -2.48
C LEU A 18 -15.70 -56.21 -3.16
N GLY A 19 -14.46 -56.41 -2.69
CA GLY A 19 -13.53 -57.42 -3.18
C GLY A 19 -14.03 -58.86 -3.10
N ALA A 20 -14.99 -59.15 -2.22
CA ALA A 20 -15.63 -60.46 -2.14
C ALA A 20 -16.51 -60.81 -3.36
N HIS A 21 -16.96 -59.81 -4.11
CA HIS A 21 -17.92 -59.99 -5.22
C HIS A 21 -17.43 -59.45 -6.57
N ARG A 22 -16.33 -58.70 -6.60
CA ARG A 22 -15.82 -58.03 -7.80
C ARG A 22 -14.33 -57.72 -7.64
N ASP A 23 -13.61 -57.68 -8.76
CA ASP A 23 -12.19 -57.32 -8.74
C ASP A 23 -12.01 -55.84 -8.40
N VAL A 24 -11.31 -55.57 -7.29
CA VAL A 24 -11.00 -54.23 -6.81
C VAL A 24 -9.52 -53.96 -6.99
N HIS A 25 -9.17 -53.17 -8.01
CA HIS A 25 -7.78 -52.79 -8.28
C HIS A 25 -7.42 -51.48 -7.56
N LEU A 26 -6.39 -51.52 -6.70
CA LEU A 26 -5.77 -50.35 -6.08
C LEU A 26 -4.45 -50.04 -6.79
N TRP A 27 -4.35 -48.88 -7.44
CA TRP A 27 -3.14 -48.42 -8.11
C TRP A 27 -2.42 -47.42 -7.20
N LEU A 28 -1.42 -47.91 -6.46
CA LEU A 28 -0.73 -47.15 -5.41
C LEU A 28 0.66 -46.67 -5.87
N PRO A 29 0.96 -45.37 -5.81
CA PRO A 29 2.34 -44.91 -5.86
C PRO A 29 3.02 -45.25 -4.53
N HIS A 30 4.05 -46.09 -4.56
CA HIS A 30 4.82 -46.46 -3.37
C HIS A 30 6.32 -46.13 -3.56
N PRO A 31 6.99 -45.53 -2.57
CA PRO A 31 8.37 -45.04 -2.74
C PRO A 31 9.42 -46.13 -2.88
N SER A 32 9.18 -47.33 -2.33
CA SER A 32 10.16 -48.41 -2.33
C SER A 32 9.51 -49.79 -2.32
N PRO A 33 9.74 -50.65 -3.33
CA PRO A 33 9.30 -52.04 -3.28
C PRO A 33 9.99 -52.82 -2.14
N VAL A 34 11.25 -52.52 -1.84
CA VAL A 34 12.01 -53.17 -0.75
C VAL A 34 11.38 -52.89 0.61
N LEU A 35 11.00 -51.62 0.87
CA LEU A 35 10.25 -51.27 2.06
C LEU A 35 8.90 -52.00 2.11
N TRP A 36 8.17 -52.04 1.00
CA TRP A 36 6.85 -52.68 0.94
C TRP A 36 6.92 -54.15 1.36
N GLU A 37 7.89 -54.90 0.81
CA GLU A 37 8.13 -56.31 1.14
C GLU A 37 8.62 -56.50 2.59
N ALA A 38 9.44 -55.58 3.10
CA ALA A 38 9.98 -55.66 4.46
C ALA A 38 8.92 -55.39 5.54
N VAL A 39 7.94 -54.52 5.27
CA VAL A 39 6.88 -54.16 6.23
C VAL A 39 5.77 -55.23 6.27
N ALA A 40 5.46 -55.86 5.13
CA ALA A 40 4.39 -56.85 5.02
C ALA A 40 4.37 -57.96 6.10
N PRO A 41 5.47 -58.65 6.43
CA PRO A 41 5.45 -59.69 7.45
C PRO A 41 5.31 -59.15 8.88
N LEU A 42 5.61 -57.87 9.10
CA LEU A 42 5.50 -57.22 10.41
C LEU A 42 4.10 -56.67 10.67
N ALA A 43 3.34 -56.40 9.61
CA ALA A 43 1.99 -55.84 9.64
C ALA A 43 0.90 -56.88 10.01
N THR A 44 1.03 -57.49 11.18
CA THR A 44 0.12 -58.57 11.63
C THR A 44 -1.15 -58.05 12.28
N THR A 45 -1.10 -56.91 12.97
CA THR A 45 -2.23 -56.26 13.65
C THR A 45 -2.04 -54.74 13.66
N GLN A 46 -3.09 -53.97 13.95
CA GLN A 46 -2.95 -52.52 14.10
C GLN A 46 -2.27 -52.19 15.43
N HIS A 47 -1.14 -51.47 15.37
CA HIS A 47 -0.34 -51.09 16.53
C HIS A 47 -0.59 -49.63 16.96
N ARG A 48 -0.33 -49.32 18.23
CA ARG A 48 -0.09 -47.94 18.67
C ARG A 48 1.18 -47.43 17.98
N ARG A 49 1.16 -46.18 17.51
CA ARG A 49 2.28 -45.61 16.76
C ARG A 49 3.60 -45.62 17.53
N ARG A 50 3.55 -45.45 18.86
CA ARG A 50 4.74 -45.49 19.75
C ARG A 50 5.40 -46.86 19.88
N THR A 51 4.68 -47.94 19.56
CA THR A 51 5.17 -49.32 19.63
C THR A 51 5.22 -49.98 18.25
N ASP A 52 5.12 -49.19 17.17
CA ASP A 52 5.11 -49.70 15.80
C ASP A 52 6.48 -50.30 15.43
N PRO A 53 6.59 -51.63 15.23
CA PRO A 53 7.87 -52.28 14.93
C PRO A 53 8.34 -52.00 13.50
N THR A 54 7.43 -51.56 12.61
CA THR A 54 7.74 -51.38 11.18
C THR A 54 8.66 -50.18 10.93
N ALA A 55 8.70 -49.22 11.86
CA ALA A 55 9.60 -48.08 11.76
C ALA A 55 11.09 -48.48 11.72
N ALA A 56 11.45 -49.58 12.38
CA ALA A 56 12.82 -50.09 12.41
C ALA A 56 13.20 -50.90 11.15
N ALA A 57 12.24 -51.25 10.29
CA ALA A 57 12.50 -51.96 9.04
C ALA A 57 13.07 -51.05 7.94
N VAL A 58 12.91 -49.73 8.08
CA VAL A 58 13.38 -48.75 7.08
C VAL A 58 14.86 -48.46 7.28
N ARG A 59 15.67 -48.64 6.25
CA ARG A 59 17.13 -48.47 6.33
C ARG A 59 17.61 -47.11 5.81
N HIS A 60 17.01 -46.60 4.76
CA HIS A 60 17.41 -45.31 4.18
C HIS A 60 16.91 -44.16 5.08
N PRO A 61 17.78 -43.24 5.54
CA PRO A 61 17.41 -42.21 6.51
C PRO A 61 16.30 -41.26 6.04
N LEU A 62 16.35 -40.78 4.79
CA LEU A 62 15.25 -39.98 4.22
C LEU A 62 13.94 -40.78 4.08
N LEU A 63 13.99 -42.05 3.69
CA LEU A 63 12.77 -42.86 3.61
C LEU A 63 12.16 -43.06 4.99
N ALA A 64 12.98 -43.24 6.03
CA ALA A 64 12.52 -43.35 7.41
C ALA A 64 11.90 -42.04 7.93
N SER A 65 12.49 -40.90 7.56
CA SER A 65 12.04 -39.57 8.00
C SER A 65 10.80 -39.06 7.24
N LEU A 66 10.72 -39.33 5.93
CA LEU A 66 9.71 -38.78 5.04
C LEU A 66 8.58 -39.76 4.71
N GLY A 67 8.86 -41.06 4.70
CA GLY A 67 7.99 -42.11 4.14
C GLY A 67 6.98 -42.72 5.10
N ARG A 68 6.65 -42.06 6.23
CA ARG A 68 5.78 -42.65 7.26
C ARG A 68 4.41 -43.01 6.71
N ASP A 69 3.74 -42.10 6.00
CA ASP A 69 2.39 -42.32 5.47
C ASP A 69 2.34 -43.54 4.53
N ALA A 70 3.33 -43.68 3.65
CA ALA A 70 3.41 -44.83 2.74
C ALA A 70 3.64 -46.14 3.50
N ARG A 71 4.48 -46.13 4.53
CA ARG A 71 4.70 -47.28 5.43
C ARG A 71 3.41 -47.66 6.16
N GLU A 72 2.74 -46.71 6.79
CA GLU A 72 1.51 -46.95 7.54
C GLU A 72 0.37 -47.42 6.61
N LEU A 73 0.30 -46.95 5.36
CA LEU A 73 -0.64 -47.45 4.35
C LEU A 73 -0.42 -48.95 4.06
N GLN A 74 0.83 -49.39 3.97
CA GLN A 74 1.16 -50.81 3.80
C GLN A 74 0.60 -51.63 4.97
N VAL A 75 0.80 -51.17 6.20
CA VAL A 75 0.28 -51.85 7.40
C VAL A 75 -1.24 -51.94 7.39
N MET A 76 -1.92 -50.85 7.01
CA MET A 76 -3.38 -50.80 6.90
C MET A 76 -3.93 -51.78 5.84
N LEU A 77 -3.21 -51.97 4.73
CA LEU A 77 -3.64 -52.89 3.67
C LEU A 77 -3.31 -54.35 3.99
N ALA A 78 -2.16 -54.63 4.59
CA ALA A 78 -1.77 -55.98 4.99
C ALA A 78 -2.67 -56.56 6.09
N THR A 79 -3.25 -55.69 6.93
CA THR A 79 -4.21 -56.08 7.98
C THR A 79 -5.66 -56.16 7.50
N ALA A 80 -5.94 -55.86 6.22
CA ALA A 80 -7.27 -55.94 5.64
C ALA A 80 -7.77 -57.39 5.53
N GLN A 81 -9.09 -57.59 5.65
CA GLN A 81 -9.70 -58.91 5.51
C GLN A 81 -9.83 -59.30 4.02
N GLY A 82 -9.35 -60.49 3.64
CA GLY A 82 -9.52 -61.06 2.30
C GLY A 82 -8.20 -61.33 1.56
N PRO A 83 -8.24 -62.05 0.43
CA PRO A 83 -7.03 -62.34 -0.34
C PRO A 83 -6.55 -61.10 -1.11
N VAL A 84 -5.50 -60.46 -0.61
CA VAL A 84 -4.79 -59.37 -1.29
C VAL A 84 -3.67 -59.94 -2.16
N ARG A 85 -3.52 -59.45 -3.39
CA ARG A 85 -2.41 -59.77 -4.28
C ARG A 85 -1.69 -58.50 -4.69
N ASP A 86 -0.42 -58.42 -4.35
CA ASP A 86 0.42 -57.29 -4.70
C ASP A 86 1.17 -57.59 -6.00
N GLN A 87 1.06 -56.67 -6.97
CA GLN A 87 1.84 -56.71 -8.20
C GLN A 87 2.69 -55.43 -8.30
N HIS A 88 4.01 -55.59 -8.24
CA HIS A 88 4.92 -54.47 -8.44
C HIS A 88 5.09 -54.17 -9.94
N HIS A 89 4.79 -52.92 -10.33
CA HIS A 89 5.07 -52.41 -11.66
C HIS A 89 6.44 -51.71 -11.67
N ARG A 90 7.44 -52.38 -12.23
CA ARG A 90 8.82 -51.86 -12.27
C ARG A 90 8.92 -50.63 -13.19
N LEU A 91 9.52 -49.57 -12.66
CA LEU A 91 9.89 -48.38 -13.42
C LEU A 91 11.28 -48.55 -14.04
N ALA A 92 11.58 -47.76 -15.07
CA ALA A 92 12.94 -47.67 -15.60
C ALA A 92 13.90 -47.16 -14.51
N ASP A 93 15.15 -47.63 -14.59
CA ASP A 93 16.20 -47.15 -13.69
C ASP A 93 16.46 -45.65 -13.96
N PRO A 94 16.58 -44.83 -12.91
CA PRO A 94 16.77 -43.39 -13.07
C PRO A 94 18.16 -43.10 -13.65
N PRO A 95 18.37 -41.92 -14.25
CA PRO A 95 19.66 -41.55 -14.81
C PRO A 95 20.76 -41.47 -13.74
N GLY A 96 22.03 -41.56 -14.15
CA GLY A 96 23.19 -41.54 -13.23
C GLY A 96 23.50 -40.20 -12.54
N THR A 97 22.54 -39.27 -12.51
CA THR A 97 22.61 -37.94 -11.89
C THR A 97 22.47 -38.03 -10.37
N LEU A 98 22.72 -36.92 -9.66
CA LEU A 98 22.54 -36.82 -8.22
C LEU A 98 21.10 -37.14 -7.81
N LEU A 99 20.10 -36.54 -8.47
CA LEU A 99 18.69 -36.84 -8.24
C LEU A 99 18.39 -38.32 -8.53
N GLY A 100 18.87 -38.85 -9.66
CA GLY A 100 18.59 -40.22 -10.03
C GLY A 100 19.22 -41.25 -9.07
N ARG A 101 20.41 -40.98 -8.54
CA ARG A 101 21.04 -41.78 -7.48
C ARG A 101 20.22 -41.76 -6.20
N LEU A 102 19.79 -40.59 -5.76
CA LEU A 102 18.93 -40.44 -4.59
C LEU A 102 17.63 -41.23 -4.77
N GLN A 103 16.97 -41.12 -5.92
CA GLN A 103 15.75 -41.86 -6.23
C GLN A 103 15.98 -43.37 -6.27
N HIS A 104 17.09 -43.82 -6.83
CA HIS A 104 17.47 -45.24 -6.85
C HIS A 104 17.67 -45.78 -5.43
N ASP A 105 18.42 -45.05 -4.60
CA ASP A 105 18.69 -45.44 -3.21
C ASP A 105 17.42 -45.45 -2.35
N LEU A 106 16.53 -44.47 -2.55
CA LEU A 106 15.20 -44.46 -1.92
C LEU A 106 14.37 -45.69 -2.33
N ARG A 107 14.32 -46.02 -3.63
CA ARG A 107 13.57 -47.19 -4.13
C ARG A 107 14.14 -48.50 -3.59
N ALA A 108 15.46 -48.60 -3.49
CA ALA A 108 16.16 -49.78 -2.99
C ALA A 108 16.23 -49.87 -1.45
N ASP A 109 15.71 -48.86 -0.72
CA ASP A 109 15.90 -48.68 0.72
C ASP A 109 17.37 -48.87 1.14
N ARG A 110 18.28 -48.27 0.36
CA ARG A 110 19.73 -48.41 0.54
C ARG A 110 20.28 -47.15 1.23
N PRO A 111 20.87 -47.25 2.44
CA PRO A 111 21.47 -46.10 3.09
C PRO A 111 22.67 -45.59 2.27
N PRO A 112 22.99 -44.29 2.35
CA PRO A 112 24.15 -43.72 1.67
C PRO A 112 25.46 -44.34 2.19
N ALA A 113 26.51 -44.29 1.37
CA ALA A 113 27.81 -44.88 1.71
C ALA A 113 28.44 -44.26 2.98
N GLY A 114 28.10 -43.01 3.29
CA GLY A 114 28.61 -42.28 4.44
C GLY A 114 29.92 -41.54 4.13
N VAL A 115 30.27 -40.59 5.00
CA VAL A 115 31.57 -39.91 4.93
C VAL A 115 32.62 -40.86 5.55
N PRO A 116 33.73 -41.15 4.86
CA PRO A 116 34.76 -42.05 5.38
C PRO A 116 35.33 -41.55 6.72
N LEU A 117 35.56 -42.47 7.65
CA LEU A 117 36.19 -42.18 8.94
C LEU A 117 37.69 -42.51 8.88
N GLY A 118 38.56 -41.56 9.22
CA GLY A 118 40.01 -41.75 9.20
C GLY A 118 40.53 -42.05 7.78
N ASP A 119 41.39 -43.08 7.65
CA ASP A 119 42.03 -43.46 6.38
C ASP A 119 41.17 -44.42 5.52
N GLN A 120 39.86 -44.52 5.78
CA GLN A 120 38.97 -45.36 4.98
C GLN A 120 38.83 -44.84 3.55
N VAL A 121 38.77 -45.78 2.60
CA VAL A 121 38.53 -45.46 1.18
C VAL A 121 37.14 -44.86 1.03
N ASP A 122 37.05 -43.69 0.37
CA ASP A 122 35.78 -43.01 0.10
C ASP A 122 34.95 -43.79 -0.94
N GLN A 123 33.91 -44.47 -0.46
CA GLN A 123 33.00 -45.29 -1.28
C GLN A 123 31.85 -44.48 -1.91
N ARG A 124 31.73 -43.18 -1.61
CA ARG A 124 30.69 -42.31 -2.21
C ARG A 124 30.86 -42.28 -3.73
N ALA A 125 29.86 -41.87 -4.51
CA ALA A 125 30.06 -41.69 -5.96
C ALA A 125 30.66 -40.30 -6.27
N PRO A 126 31.46 -40.10 -7.33
CA PRO A 126 31.89 -38.77 -7.73
C PRO A 126 30.71 -37.96 -8.27
N LEU A 127 30.52 -36.72 -7.77
CA LEU A 127 29.56 -35.76 -8.29
C LEU A 127 30.12 -35.09 -9.55
N ALA A 128 29.36 -35.07 -10.64
CA ALA A 128 29.76 -34.35 -11.84
C ALA A 128 29.64 -32.82 -11.58
N PRO A 129 30.65 -32.00 -11.92
CA PRO A 129 30.63 -30.56 -11.65
C PRO A 129 29.46 -29.79 -12.27
N THR A 130 28.91 -30.33 -13.37
CA THR A 130 27.77 -29.76 -14.11
C THR A 130 26.42 -30.36 -13.69
N ASP A 131 26.39 -31.32 -12.76
CA ASP A 131 25.14 -31.91 -12.31
C ASP A 131 24.33 -30.88 -11.52
N ARG A 132 23.15 -30.53 -12.05
CA ARG A 132 22.17 -29.61 -11.46
C ARG A 132 20.79 -30.27 -11.40
N SER A 133 20.74 -31.60 -11.34
CA SER A 133 19.49 -32.35 -11.19
C SER A 133 18.84 -32.14 -9.82
N LEU A 134 19.60 -31.73 -8.80
CA LEU A 134 19.13 -31.33 -7.48
C LEU A 134 19.83 -30.02 -7.06
N VAL A 135 19.07 -28.95 -6.90
CA VAL A 135 19.60 -27.62 -6.51
C VAL A 135 18.72 -27.00 -5.42
N VAL A 136 19.37 -26.38 -4.43
CA VAL A 136 18.72 -25.65 -3.34
C VAL A 136 19.11 -24.18 -3.40
N HIS A 137 18.14 -23.29 -3.50
CA HIS A 137 18.34 -21.84 -3.54
C HIS A 137 17.95 -21.22 -2.21
N ALA A 138 18.90 -20.49 -1.62
CA ALA A 138 18.76 -19.76 -0.37
C ALA A 138 18.66 -18.26 -0.68
N ALA A 139 17.48 -17.67 -0.45
CA ALA A 139 17.15 -16.27 -0.75
C ALA A 139 16.79 -15.45 0.51
N HIS A 140 16.46 -14.17 0.34
CA HIS A 140 16.06 -13.23 1.40
C HIS A 140 14.55 -12.99 1.38
N GLY A 141 13.81 -13.69 2.24
CA GLY A 141 12.36 -13.53 2.34
C GLY A 141 11.58 -14.00 1.10
N ARG A 142 10.25 -13.91 1.16
CA ARG A 142 9.34 -14.51 0.17
C ARG A 142 9.45 -13.85 -1.20
N ALA A 143 9.55 -12.51 -1.24
CA ALA A 143 9.64 -11.77 -2.51
C ALA A 143 10.87 -12.20 -3.32
N ARG A 144 12.05 -12.22 -2.68
CA ARG A 144 13.28 -12.64 -3.35
C ARG A 144 13.26 -14.11 -3.77
N GLN A 145 12.58 -15.00 -3.03
CA GLN A 145 12.41 -16.38 -3.45
C GLN A 145 11.65 -16.50 -4.78
N VAL A 146 10.61 -15.70 -5.00
CA VAL A 146 9.84 -15.72 -6.25
C VAL A 146 10.66 -15.17 -7.43
N GLU A 147 11.41 -14.09 -7.22
CA GLU A 147 12.35 -13.57 -8.22
C GLU A 147 13.40 -14.63 -8.59
N VAL A 148 13.99 -15.28 -7.59
CA VAL A 148 14.96 -16.36 -7.80
C VAL A 148 14.31 -17.52 -8.57
N LEU A 149 13.08 -17.91 -8.22
CA LEU A 149 12.36 -18.96 -8.94
C LEU A 149 12.17 -18.58 -10.41
N ARG A 150 11.78 -17.33 -10.71
CA ARG A 150 11.65 -16.85 -12.10
C ARG A 150 12.95 -17.01 -12.88
N GLU A 151 14.08 -16.58 -12.31
CA GLU A 151 15.39 -16.71 -12.96
C GLU A 151 15.80 -18.18 -13.15
N VAL A 152 15.53 -19.05 -12.17
CA VAL A 152 15.79 -20.50 -12.29
C VAL A 152 14.99 -21.11 -13.44
N LEU A 153 13.71 -20.77 -13.54
CA LEU A 153 12.83 -21.29 -14.59
C LEU A 153 13.28 -20.83 -15.99
N LEU A 154 13.65 -19.55 -16.13
CA LEU A 154 14.22 -19.03 -17.36
C LEU A 154 15.55 -19.72 -17.71
N GLY A 155 16.41 -19.96 -16.72
CA GLY A 155 17.66 -20.68 -16.90
C GLY A 155 17.45 -22.13 -17.38
N LEU A 156 16.48 -22.85 -16.81
CA LEU A 156 16.15 -24.21 -17.23
C LEU A 156 15.55 -24.25 -18.65
N LEU A 157 14.62 -23.34 -18.97
CA LEU A 157 14.02 -23.25 -20.30
C LEU A 157 15.04 -22.82 -21.37
N ALA A 158 15.99 -21.95 -21.03
CA ALA A 158 17.04 -21.52 -21.95
C ALA A 158 18.12 -22.60 -22.17
N ALA A 159 18.27 -23.54 -21.23
CA ALA A 159 19.25 -24.61 -21.33
C ALA A 159 18.76 -25.82 -22.14
N ASP A 160 17.45 -25.96 -22.35
CA ASP A 160 16.84 -27.09 -23.05
C ASP A 160 15.62 -26.66 -23.88
N ASP A 161 15.80 -26.61 -25.20
CA ASP A 161 14.76 -26.24 -26.17
C ASP A 161 13.58 -27.24 -26.23
N THR A 162 13.73 -28.44 -25.66
CA THR A 162 12.64 -29.42 -25.56
C THR A 162 11.76 -29.22 -24.35
N LEU A 163 12.19 -28.42 -23.37
CA LEU A 163 11.47 -28.19 -22.12
C LEU A 163 10.34 -27.19 -22.34
N GLU A 164 9.10 -27.62 -22.14
CA GLU A 164 7.95 -26.73 -22.24
C GLU A 164 7.46 -26.30 -20.84
N PRO A 165 6.82 -25.13 -20.71
CA PRO A 165 6.24 -24.69 -19.43
C PRO A 165 5.31 -25.71 -18.77
N ARG A 166 4.63 -26.56 -19.56
CA ARG A 166 3.75 -27.63 -19.05
C ARG A 166 4.49 -28.76 -18.35
N ASP A 167 5.79 -28.91 -18.60
CA ASP A 167 6.66 -29.93 -18.00
C ASP A 167 7.19 -29.48 -16.64
N VAL A 168 6.87 -28.26 -16.23
CA VAL A 168 7.29 -27.63 -14.98
C VAL A 168 6.13 -27.56 -14.01
N LEU A 169 6.35 -28.04 -12.80
CA LEU A 169 5.41 -27.93 -11.68
C LEU A 169 6.05 -27.19 -10.51
N VAL A 170 5.42 -26.11 -10.06
CA VAL A 170 5.81 -25.40 -8.84
C VAL A 170 4.83 -25.75 -7.73
N MET A 171 5.32 -26.31 -6.64
CA MET A 171 4.53 -26.59 -5.44
C MET A 171 4.92 -25.65 -4.30
N CYS A 172 3.94 -25.10 -3.60
CA CYS A 172 4.15 -24.21 -2.46
C CYS A 172 3.30 -24.65 -1.25
N PRO A 173 3.86 -24.80 -0.03
CA PRO A 173 3.08 -25.13 1.17
C PRO A 173 2.00 -24.10 1.52
N ASP A 174 2.26 -22.82 1.20
CA ASP A 174 1.39 -21.67 1.47
C ASP A 174 1.25 -20.80 0.21
N ILE A 175 0.48 -21.29 -0.77
CA ILE A 175 0.28 -20.60 -2.05
C ILE A 175 -0.39 -19.22 -1.89
N GLU A 176 -1.22 -19.02 -0.87
CA GLU A 176 -1.95 -17.77 -0.64
C GLU A 176 -0.99 -16.62 -0.34
N SER A 177 0.01 -16.86 0.52
CA SER A 177 1.06 -15.87 0.83
C SER A 177 1.96 -15.52 -0.36
N TYR A 178 2.12 -16.44 -1.32
CA TYR A 178 3.00 -16.25 -2.48
C TYR A 178 2.25 -15.77 -3.73
N ALA A 179 0.93 -15.93 -3.82
CA ALA A 179 0.14 -15.58 -5.00
C ALA A 179 0.31 -14.11 -5.46
N PRO A 180 0.30 -13.09 -4.57
CA PRO A 180 0.54 -11.70 -4.98
C PRO A 180 1.95 -11.49 -5.53
N LEU A 181 2.95 -12.13 -4.90
CA LEU A 181 4.35 -12.04 -5.31
C LEU A 181 4.56 -12.70 -6.67
N LEU A 182 4.01 -13.90 -6.88
CA LEU A 182 4.00 -14.59 -8.17
C LEU A 182 3.33 -13.75 -9.25
N SER A 183 2.22 -13.06 -8.91
CA SER A 183 1.52 -12.20 -9.86
C SER A 183 2.35 -11.00 -10.28
N ALA A 184 3.01 -10.34 -9.32
CA ALA A 184 3.89 -9.21 -9.58
C ALA A 184 5.15 -9.62 -10.36
N THR A 185 5.77 -10.75 -10.02
CA THR A 185 7.04 -11.19 -10.62
C THR A 185 6.89 -11.84 -11.99
N PHE A 186 5.77 -12.52 -12.26
CA PHE A 186 5.49 -13.14 -13.56
C PHE A 186 4.52 -12.33 -14.43
N GLY A 187 4.17 -11.09 -14.05
CA GLY A 187 3.30 -10.22 -14.85
C GLY A 187 1.92 -10.82 -15.11
N LEU A 188 1.30 -11.48 -14.11
CA LEU A 188 0.01 -12.17 -14.27
C LEU A 188 -1.20 -11.21 -14.39
N ALA A 189 -0.96 -9.91 -14.41
CA ALA A 189 -1.98 -8.86 -14.50
C ALA A 189 -1.81 -8.02 -15.78
N SER A 190 -2.84 -8.07 -16.63
CA SER A 190 -3.17 -7.15 -17.75
C SER A 190 -2.33 -7.27 -19.02
N GLY A 191 -2.98 -7.68 -20.12
CA GLY A 191 -2.42 -7.77 -21.47
C GLY A 191 -2.38 -6.46 -22.25
N ASP A 192 -2.28 -5.32 -21.55
CA ASP A 192 -2.35 -3.97 -22.12
C ASP A 192 -1.04 -3.17 -21.91
N GLU A 193 0.10 -3.84 -21.74
CA GLU A 193 1.40 -3.14 -21.75
C GLU A 193 1.84 -2.85 -23.19
N PRO A 194 2.25 -1.60 -23.51
CA PRO A 194 2.71 -1.25 -24.85
C PRO A 194 3.96 -2.06 -25.25
N ASP A 195 4.00 -2.51 -26.52
CA ASP A 195 5.03 -3.40 -27.11
C ASP A 195 6.49 -2.91 -26.96
N ASP A 196 6.69 -1.63 -26.62
CA ASP A 196 8.01 -0.97 -26.53
C ASP A 196 8.62 -0.94 -25.11
N ALA A 197 7.95 -1.44 -24.08
CA ALA A 197 8.55 -1.53 -22.74
C ALA A 197 9.57 -2.68 -22.66
N VAL A 198 10.75 -2.45 -22.06
CA VAL A 198 11.72 -3.51 -21.75
C VAL A 198 11.16 -4.36 -20.60
N VAL A 199 10.27 -5.30 -20.93
CA VAL A 199 9.63 -6.20 -19.97
C VAL A 199 10.55 -7.38 -19.68
N HIS A 200 10.64 -7.78 -18.41
CA HIS A 200 11.39 -8.97 -18.01
C HIS A 200 10.88 -10.22 -18.77
N PRO A 201 11.76 -11.07 -19.33
CA PRO A 201 11.35 -12.26 -20.09
C PRO A 201 10.38 -13.20 -19.35
N GLY A 202 10.44 -13.26 -18.03
CA GLY A 202 9.57 -14.10 -17.21
C GLY A 202 8.11 -13.66 -17.21
N HIS A 203 7.80 -12.40 -17.58
CA HIS A 203 6.40 -11.96 -17.74
C HIS A 203 5.72 -12.58 -18.97
N ARG A 204 6.52 -13.16 -19.89
CA ARG A 204 6.02 -13.91 -21.05
C ARG A 204 5.68 -15.36 -20.71
N LEU A 205 6.08 -15.85 -19.54
CA LEU A 205 5.75 -17.20 -19.11
C LEU A 205 4.26 -17.25 -18.74
N ARG A 206 3.53 -18.14 -19.41
CA ARG A 206 2.13 -18.41 -19.05
C ARG A 206 2.10 -19.21 -17.75
N VAL A 207 1.95 -18.51 -16.63
CA VAL A 207 1.82 -19.11 -15.30
C VAL A 207 0.35 -19.20 -14.92
N ARG A 208 -0.04 -20.31 -14.29
CA ARG A 208 -1.39 -20.53 -13.75
C ARG A 208 -1.28 -20.89 -12.27
N LEU A 209 -1.85 -20.03 -11.43
CA LEU A 209 -2.03 -20.30 -10.01
C LEU A 209 -3.28 -21.19 -9.82
N ALA A 210 -3.08 -22.43 -9.39
CA ALA A 210 -4.14 -23.33 -8.96
C ALA A 210 -4.40 -23.17 -7.44
N ASP A 211 -5.45 -23.81 -6.92
CA ASP A 211 -5.77 -23.87 -5.48
C ASP A 211 -6.02 -22.54 -4.75
N ARG A 212 -6.30 -21.45 -5.48
CA ARG A 212 -6.58 -20.14 -4.87
C ARG A 212 -7.87 -20.13 -4.06
N SER A 213 -7.90 -19.31 -3.01
CA SER A 213 -9.10 -19.01 -2.25
C SER A 213 -10.25 -18.54 -3.12
N LEU A 214 -11.45 -19.04 -2.80
CA LEU A 214 -12.65 -18.66 -3.54
C LEU A 214 -12.89 -17.14 -3.47
N ARG A 215 -12.47 -16.51 -2.36
CA ARG A 215 -12.49 -15.04 -2.19
C ARG A 215 -11.57 -14.31 -3.18
N GLN A 216 -10.44 -14.91 -3.55
CA GLN A 216 -9.50 -14.31 -4.48
C GLN A 216 -9.87 -14.56 -5.95
N THR A 217 -10.62 -15.62 -6.23
CA THR A 217 -11.06 -15.96 -7.60
C THR A 217 -12.45 -15.43 -7.92
N ASN A 218 -13.30 -15.22 -6.91
CA ASN A 218 -14.65 -14.67 -7.04
C ASN A 218 -14.83 -13.44 -6.13
N PRO A 219 -14.81 -12.23 -6.71
CA PRO A 219 -14.97 -10.97 -5.96
C PRO A 219 -16.25 -10.89 -5.12
N LEU A 220 -17.34 -11.56 -5.49
CA LEU A 220 -18.59 -11.54 -4.70
C LEU A 220 -18.42 -12.20 -3.33
N LEU A 221 -17.61 -13.25 -3.25
CA LEU A 221 -17.31 -13.92 -1.98
C LEU A 221 -16.41 -13.05 -1.09
N ALA A 222 -15.55 -12.21 -1.69
CA ALA A 222 -14.82 -11.18 -0.95
C ALA A 222 -15.77 -10.11 -0.41
N THR A 223 -16.75 -9.66 -1.19
CA THR A 223 -17.79 -8.73 -0.73
C THR A 223 -18.58 -9.29 0.44
N LEU A 224 -19.06 -10.55 0.38
CA LEU A 224 -19.73 -11.20 1.51
C LEU A 224 -18.86 -11.21 2.78
N SER A 225 -17.58 -11.58 2.64
CA SER A 225 -16.65 -11.56 3.75
C SER A 225 -16.47 -10.15 4.33
N ARG A 226 -16.51 -9.11 3.50
CA ARG A 226 -16.42 -7.71 3.95
C ARG A 226 -17.70 -7.28 4.67
N LEU A 227 -18.89 -7.67 4.20
CA LEU A 227 -20.16 -7.38 4.86
C LEU A 227 -20.23 -7.98 6.27
N LEU A 228 -19.80 -9.24 6.42
CA LEU A 228 -19.73 -9.89 7.74
C LEU A 228 -18.77 -9.20 8.71
N VAL A 229 -17.70 -8.58 8.19
CA VAL A 229 -16.78 -7.76 9.01
C VAL A 229 -17.43 -6.42 9.37
N LEU A 230 -18.16 -5.80 8.44
CA LEU A 230 -18.83 -4.52 8.66
C LEU A 230 -19.96 -4.62 9.70
N ALA A 231 -20.68 -5.76 9.75
CA ALA A 231 -21.77 -6.00 10.69
C ALA A 231 -21.33 -5.99 12.17
N ASP A 232 -20.04 -6.22 12.45
CA ASP A 232 -19.44 -6.14 13.79
C ASP A 232 -18.56 -4.88 13.98
N ALA A 233 -18.47 -4.04 12.94
CA ALA A 233 -17.60 -2.89 12.92
C ALA A 233 -18.35 -1.60 13.27
N ARG A 234 -17.57 -0.55 13.51
CA ARG A 234 -18.10 0.81 13.63
C ARG A 234 -18.60 1.38 12.31
N VAL A 235 -18.33 0.73 11.17
CA VAL A 235 -18.65 1.24 9.84
C VAL A 235 -17.98 2.60 9.62
N THR A 236 -16.65 2.61 9.63
CA THR A 236 -15.85 3.83 9.41
C THR A 236 -16.02 4.37 7.99
N ALA A 237 -15.62 5.63 7.79
CA ALA A 237 -15.71 6.24 6.48
C ALA A 237 -14.88 5.47 5.42
N ALA A 238 -13.64 5.10 5.78
CA ALA A 238 -12.77 4.29 4.93
C ALA A 238 -13.39 2.91 4.65
N GLN A 239 -14.04 2.30 5.64
CA GLN A 239 -14.64 0.98 5.50
C GLN A 239 -15.74 0.92 4.42
N VAL A 240 -16.57 1.95 4.31
CA VAL A 240 -17.61 2.05 3.27
C VAL A 240 -17.01 2.42 1.92
N LEU A 241 -15.99 3.30 1.86
CA LEU A 241 -15.32 3.60 0.60
C LEU A 241 -14.54 2.39 0.05
N ASP A 242 -13.92 1.60 0.92
CA ASP A 242 -13.31 0.31 0.55
C ASP A 242 -14.34 -0.66 -0.04
N LEU A 243 -15.54 -0.71 0.55
CA LEU A 243 -16.64 -1.51 0.02
C LEU A 243 -17.09 -0.97 -1.34
N ALA A 244 -17.25 0.35 -1.46
CA ALA A 244 -17.62 1.02 -2.70
C ALA A 244 -16.59 0.78 -3.81
N ALA A 245 -15.31 0.62 -3.46
CA ALA A 245 -14.20 0.36 -4.38
C ALA A 245 -14.11 -1.11 -4.86
N LEU A 246 -14.82 -2.05 -4.24
CA LEU A 246 -14.87 -3.43 -4.74
C LEU A 246 -15.53 -3.47 -6.11
N ALA A 247 -14.90 -4.13 -7.09
CA ALA A 247 -15.37 -4.14 -8.48
C ALA A 247 -16.86 -4.47 -8.66
N PRO A 248 -17.45 -5.47 -7.95
CA PRO A 248 -18.88 -5.73 -8.06
C PRO A 248 -19.77 -4.60 -7.52
N VAL A 249 -19.33 -3.91 -6.48
CA VAL A 249 -20.06 -2.78 -5.86
C VAL A 249 -19.94 -1.54 -6.74
N ARG A 250 -18.72 -1.22 -7.21
CA ARG A 250 -18.47 -0.17 -8.21
C ARG A 250 -19.39 -0.32 -9.42
N ARG A 251 -19.54 -1.55 -9.93
CA ARG A 251 -20.42 -1.82 -11.07
C ARG A 251 -21.89 -1.60 -10.71
N ARG A 252 -22.34 -2.03 -9.52
CA ARG A 252 -23.74 -1.89 -9.08
C ARG A 252 -24.17 -0.43 -8.97
N PHE A 253 -23.31 0.40 -8.38
CA PHE A 253 -23.57 1.81 -8.12
C PHE A 253 -22.96 2.73 -9.18
N ARG A 254 -22.29 2.17 -10.21
CA ARG A 254 -21.67 2.90 -11.32
C ARG A 254 -20.59 3.89 -10.84
N PHE A 255 -19.71 3.48 -9.92
CA PHE A 255 -18.59 4.31 -9.46
C PHE A 255 -17.33 4.08 -10.30
N ASP A 256 -16.86 5.14 -10.97
CA ASP A 256 -15.53 5.20 -11.56
C ASP A 256 -14.47 5.72 -10.55
N ASP A 257 -13.22 5.89 -10.99
CA ASP A 257 -12.14 6.35 -10.09
C ASP A 257 -12.32 7.82 -9.69
N GLN A 258 -12.90 8.64 -10.56
CA GLN A 258 -13.18 10.05 -10.28
C GLN A 258 -14.32 10.19 -9.26
N ASP A 259 -15.34 9.34 -9.37
CA ASP A 259 -16.41 9.24 -8.39
C ASP A 259 -15.82 8.93 -7.01
N LEU A 260 -15.02 7.87 -6.88
CA LEU A 260 -14.44 7.48 -5.58
C LEU A 260 -13.57 8.57 -4.96
N GLU A 261 -12.78 9.31 -5.75
CA GLU A 261 -12.01 10.45 -5.27
C GLU A 261 -12.92 11.60 -4.80
N ARG A 262 -14.01 11.89 -5.53
CA ARG A 262 -14.99 12.89 -5.09
C ARG A 262 -15.68 12.49 -3.80
N LEU A 263 -16.10 11.22 -3.69
CA LEU A 263 -16.73 10.70 -2.47
C LEU A 263 -15.79 10.83 -1.27
N ARG A 264 -14.47 10.60 -1.48
CA ARG A 264 -13.46 10.80 -0.44
C ARG A 264 -13.40 12.26 0.02
N GLY A 265 -13.40 13.22 -0.91
CA GLY A 265 -13.48 14.66 -0.59
C GLY A 265 -14.72 14.99 0.25
N TRP A 266 -15.90 14.55 -0.21
CA TRP A 266 -17.15 14.76 0.53
C TRP A 266 -17.15 14.15 1.92
N VAL A 267 -16.56 12.97 2.12
CA VAL A 267 -16.43 12.38 3.46
C VAL A 267 -15.64 13.30 4.40
N VAL A 268 -14.56 13.92 3.90
CA VAL A 268 -13.74 14.85 4.67
C VAL A 268 -14.55 16.12 4.99
N ASP A 269 -15.14 16.74 3.97
CA ASP A 269 -15.79 18.05 4.07
C ASP A 269 -17.16 18.01 4.77
N SER A 270 -17.87 16.89 4.67
CA SER A 270 -19.11 16.64 5.42
C SER A 270 -18.84 16.19 6.87
N GLY A 271 -17.60 15.86 7.21
CA GLY A 271 -17.20 15.47 8.55
C GLY A 271 -17.58 14.04 8.94
N VAL A 272 -17.87 13.14 7.99
CA VAL A 272 -18.18 11.73 8.30
C VAL A 272 -16.96 11.04 8.94
N ARG A 273 -17.19 10.23 9.98
CA ARG A 273 -16.14 9.46 10.66
C ARG A 273 -16.50 7.98 10.74
N TRP A 274 -17.59 7.66 11.41
CA TRP A 274 -18.08 6.29 11.55
C TRP A 274 -19.53 6.24 12.03
N GLY A 275 -20.15 5.08 11.84
CA GLY A 275 -21.52 4.80 12.25
C GLY A 275 -22.52 5.28 11.21
N LEU A 276 -23.51 4.45 10.92
CA LEU A 276 -24.56 4.75 9.96
C LEU A 276 -25.39 5.95 10.43
N ASP A 277 -25.90 5.85 11.65
CA ASP A 277 -26.70 6.87 12.32
C ASP A 277 -26.44 6.87 13.85
N ALA A 278 -27.27 7.60 14.59
CA ALA A 278 -27.20 7.61 16.05
C ALA A 278 -27.61 6.28 16.69
N ALA A 279 -28.58 5.55 16.12
CA ALA A 279 -29.06 4.29 16.69
C ALA A 279 -28.00 3.18 16.58
N HIS A 280 -27.29 3.11 15.46
CA HIS A 280 -26.15 2.23 15.23
C HIS A 280 -25.01 2.44 16.23
N ARG A 281 -24.94 3.62 16.89
CA ARG A 281 -23.94 3.91 17.93
C ARG A 281 -24.34 3.44 19.33
N ALA A 282 -25.56 2.95 19.54
CA ALA A 282 -26.04 2.49 20.86
C ALA A 282 -25.17 1.40 21.52
N PRO A 283 -24.65 0.39 20.79
CA PRO A 283 -23.74 -0.60 21.39
C PRO A 283 -22.45 0.00 21.98
N TYR A 284 -22.10 1.23 21.57
CA TYR A 284 -20.93 1.96 22.06
C TYR A 284 -21.28 3.04 23.10
N SER A 285 -22.54 3.14 23.52
CA SER A 285 -23.05 4.18 24.43
C SER A 285 -22.85 5.61 23.89
N LEU A 286 -22.98 5.78 22.58
CA LEU A 286 -22.78 7.04 21.86
C LEU A 286 -24.00 7.46 21.01
N GLU A 287 -25.17 6.88 21.29
CA GLU A 287 -26.43 7.20 20.62
C GLU A 287 -26.90 8.65 20.82
N GLY A 288 -26.40 9.32 21.87
CA GLY A 288 -26.62 10.76 22.09
C GLY A 288 -25.82 11.68 21.14
N ILE A 289 -24.94 11.13 20.30
CA ILE A 289 -24.06 11.89 19.41
C ILE A 289 -24.38 11.54 17.95
N ALA A 290 -25.23 12.34 17.32
CA ALA A 290 -25.59 12.18 15.91
C ALA A 290 -24.53 12.73 14.92
N GLN A 291 -23.66 13.63 15.37
CA GLN A 291 -22.61 14.24 14.53
C GLN A 291 -21.61 13.19 14.02
N ASN A 292 -21.01 13.46 12.86
CA ASN A 292 -19.98 12.62 12.24
C ASN A 292 -20.43 11.19 11.87
N THR A 293 -21.73 10.94 11.80
CA THR A 293 -22.31 9.71 11.25
C THR A 293 -22.45 9.83 9.74
N TRP A 294 -22.65 8.71 9.04
CA TRP A 294 -22.95 8.72 7.61
C TRP A 294 -24.24 9.47 7.30
N GLN A 295 -25.29 9.27 8.09
CA GLN A 295 -26.54 10.01 7.94
C GLN A 295 -26.32 11.52 8.05
N ALA A 296 -25.61 11.99 9.09
CA ALA A 296 -25.35 13.43 9.25
C ALA A 296 -24.53 14.03 8.09
N GLY A 297 -23.57 13.27 7.55
CA GLY A 297 -22.80 13.71 6.38
C GLY A 297 -23.62 13.73 5.10
N LEU A 298 -24.43 12.69 4.86
CA LEU A 298 -25.35 12.61 3.73
C LEU A 298 -26.39 13.72 3.77
N ASP A 299 -26.95 14.03 4.94
CA ASP A 299 -27.89 15.14 5.08
C ASP A 299 -27.27 16.46 4.63
N ARG A 300 -25.99 16.70 4.95
CA ARG A 300 -25.24 17.89 4.51
C ARG A 300 -25.00 17.90 2.99
N ILE A 301 -24.57 16.76 2.43
CA ILE A 301 -24.29 16.61 0.99
C ILE A 301 -25.58 16.79 0.18
N LEU A 302 -26.65 16.11 0.55
CA LEU A 302 -27.95 16.18 -0.12
C LEU A 302 -28.60 17.56 0.05
N LEU A 303 -28.41 18.22 1.19
CA LEU A 303 -28.85 19.60 1.37
C LEU A 303 -28.05 20.58 0.48
N GLY A 304 -26.74 20.36 0.32
CA GLY A 304 -25.88 21.12 -0.60
C GLY A 304 -26.33 21.04 -2.06
N ALA A 305 -26.85 19.88 -2.49
CA ALA A 305 -27.46 19.73 -3.82
C ALA A 305 -28.74 20.57 -4.01
N ALA A 306 -29.40 20.99 -2.93
CA ALA A 306 -30.67 21.72 -2.97
C ALA A 306 -30.54 23.22 -2.66
N MET A 307 -29.54 23.61 -1.89
CA MET A 307 -29.30 25.00 -1.49
C MET A 307 -27.82 25.28 -1.24
N ALA A 308 -27.38 26.50 -1.56
CA ALA A 308 -26.05 27.00 -1.21
C ALA A 308 -25.96 27.30 0.30
N GLU A 309 -24.75 27.36 0.83
CA GLU A 309 -24.43 27.75 2.20
C GLU A 309 -24.49 29.27 2.44
N ASP A 310 -25.23 30.00 1.60
CA ASP A 310 -25.47 31.43 1.74
C ASP A 310 -26.12 31.75 3.10
N ASP A 311 -25.62 32.81 3.75
CA ASP A 311 -26.02 33.25 5.10
C ASP A 311 -25.93 32.17 6.20
N LEU A 312 -25.19 31.08 5.96
CA LEU A 312 -25.09 29.91 6.84
C LEU A 312 -26.48 29.33 7.21
N ARG A 313 -27.42 29.23 6.27
CA ARG A 313 -28.76 28.66 6.53
C ARG A 313 -28.69 27.15 6.76
N TRP A 314 -29.52 26.60 7.65
CA TRP A 314 -29.55 25.17 7.98
C TRP A 314 -30.97 24.61 8.08
N VAL A 315 -31.09 23.29 7.94
CA VAL A 315 -32.33 22.54 8.19
C VAL A 315 -32.07 21.51 9.29
N GLY A 316 -32.68 21.70 10.46
CA GLY A 316 -32.47 20.83 11.61
C GLY A 316 -31.00 20.77 12.05
N LEU A 317 -30.36 19.63 11.85
CA LEU A 317 -28.95 19.37 12.18
C LEU A 317 -28.00 19.55 10.98
N ALA A 318 -28.54 19.73 9.78
CA ALA A 318 -27.76 19.77 8.55
C ALA A 318 -27.51 21.22 8.09
N LEU A 319 -26.23 21.55 7.90
CA LEU A 319 -25.78 22.75 7.20
C LEU A 319 -25.35 22.31 5.78
N PRO A 320 -25.77 23.01 4.71
CA PRO A 320 -25.47 22.63 3.34
C PRO A 320 -23.96 22.52 3.11
N LEU A 321 -23.55 21.60 2.22
CA LEU A 321 -22.18 21.53 1.73
C LEU A 321 -22.10 22.26 0.39
N ASP A 322 -21.33 23.35 0.32
CA ASP A 322 -21.18 24.14 -0.92
C ASP A 322 -20.54 23.39 -2.08
N ASP A 323 -19.72 22.38 -1.80
CA ASP A 323 -18.95 21.63 -2.79
C ASP A 323 -19.80 20.50 -3.45
N VAL A 324 -21.06 20.78 -3.77
CA VAL A 324 -21.98 19.84 -4.43
C VAL A 324 -22.60 20.51 -5.66
N ASP A 325 -21.92 20.40 -6.79
CA ASP A 325 -22.37 20.98 -8.05
C ASP A 325 -23.58 20.25 -8.64
N SER A 326 -24.27 20.90 -9.59
CA SER A 326 -25.40 20.27 -10.31
C SER A 326 -25.05 18.95 -11.00
N SER A 327 -23.80 18.77 -11.45
CA SER A 327 -23.31 17.52 -12.04
C SER A 327 -23.08 16.40 -11.01
N ASP A 328 -22.99 16.76 -9.73
CA ASP A 328 -22.71 15.84 -8.63
C ASP A 328 -23.98 15.24 -8.00
N VAL A 329 -25.17 15.75 -8.34
CA VAL A 329 -26.44 15.32 -7.73
C VAL A 329 -26.71 13.83 -7.88
N ASP A 330 -26.50 13.28 -9.08
CA ASP A 330 -26.66 11.84 -9.34
C ASP A 330 -25.63 11.00 -8.54
N ARG A 331 -24.40 11.50 -8.38
CA ARG A 331 -23.34 10.86 -7.57
C ARG A 331 -23.69 10.86 -6.09
N ALA A 332 -24.20 11.97 -5.56
CA ALA A 332 -24.67 12.06 -4.18
C ALA A 332 -25.84 11.09 -3.92
N GLY A 333 -26.77 10.98 -4.87
CA GLY A 333 -27.87 10.01 -4.82
C GLY A 333 -27.38 8.56 -4.79
N ARG A 334 -26.41 8.20 -5.64
CA ARG A 334 -25.79 6.86 -5.65
C ARG A 334 -25.08 6.53 -4.34
N LEU A 335 -24.39 7.49 -3.73
CA LEU A 335 -23.77 7.31 -2.41
C LEU A 335 -24.83 7.09 -1.33
N ALA A 336 -25.88 7.91 -1.32
CA ALA A 336 -26.98 7.77 -0.37
C ALA A 336 -27.65 6.39 -0.49
N GLU A 337 -27.91 5.93 -1.72
CA GLU A 337 -28.47 4.61 -2.01
C GLU A 337 -27.55 3.47 -1.54
N LEU A 338 -26.23 3.60 -1.71
CA LEU A 338 -25.26 2.62 -1.20
C LEU A 338 -25.33 2.51 0.32
N VAL A 339 -25.30 3.65 1.03
CA VAL A 339 -25.29 3.68 2.50
C VAL A 339 -26.61 3.16 3.07
N ASP A 340 -27.74 3.51 2.46
CA ASP A 340 -29.08 3.06 2.86
C ASP A 340 -29.23 1.52 2.74
N ARG A 341 -28.86 0.96 1.58
CA ARG A 341 -28.86 -0.49 1.37
C ARG A 341 -27.89 -1.20 2.28
N LEU A 342 -26.68 -0.65 2.47
CA LEU A 342 -25.72 -1.20 3.41
C LEU A 342 -26.31 -1.24 4.82
N GLY A 343 -26.93 -0.15 5.28
CA GLY A 343 -27.56 -0.10 6.59
C GLY A 343 -28.64 -1.16 6.77
N THR A 344 -29.54 -1.29 5.80
CA THR A 344 -30.60 -2.31 5.79
C THR A 344 -30.03 -3.73 5.92
N ILE A 345 -28.93 -4.03 5.22
CA ILE A 345 -28.27 -5.34 5.32
C ILE A 345 -27.58 -5.50 6.67
N LEU A 346 -26.86 -4.49 7.16
CA LEU A 346 -26.15 -4.59 8.45
C LEU A 346 -27.11 -4.75 9.63
N ASP A 347 -28.26 -4.09 9.62
CA ASP A 347 -29.30 -4.26 10.65
C ASP A 347 -29.81 -5.71 10.69
N ARG A 348 -30.01 -6.33 9.52
CA ARG A 348 -30.39 -7.75 9.41
C ARG A 348 -29.26 -8.69 9.85
N LEU A 349 -27.99 -8.29 9.66
CA LEU A 349 -26.83 -9.06 10.10
C LEU A 349 -26.44 -8.76 11.57
N GLY A 350 -27.10 -7.80 12.23
CA GLY A 350 -26.86 -7.42 13.62
C GLY A 350 -27.73 -8.16 14.64
N ILE A 351 -28.69 -8.96 14.16
CA ILE A 351 -29.64 -9.69 15.00
C ILE A 351 -29.38 -11.20 14.98
N ASP A 352 -29.51 -11.83 16.15
CA ASP A 352 -29.51 -13.30 16.25
C ASP A 352 -30.70 -13.86 15.47
N GLN A 353 -30.44 -14.75 14.52
CA GLN A 353 -31.47 -15.29 13.63
C GLN A 353 -31.16 -16.74 13.21
N PRO A 354 -32.13 -17.49 12.68
CA PRO A 354 -31.90 -18.85 12.22
C PRO A 354 -31.00 -18.92 10.97
N VAL A 355 -30.44 -20.09 10.69
CA VAL A 355 -29.46 -20.31 9.59
C VAL A 355 -30.03 -19.90 8.23
N ASP A 356 -31.30 -20.22 7.95
CA ASP A 356 -31.95 -19.88 6.69
C ASP A 356 -32.12 -18.36 6.51
N ALA A 357 -32.51 -17.64 7.56
CA ALA A 357 -32.61 -16.18 7.58
C ALA A 357 -31.24 -15.52 7.36
N TRP A 358 -30.17 -16.05 7.97
CA TRP A 358 -28.79 -15.59 7.71
C TRP A 358 -28.39 -15.75 6.24
N LEU A 359 -28.63 -16.93 5.66
CA LEU A 359 -28.26 -17.19 4.27
C LEU A 359 -29.10 -16.35 3.29
N ALA A 360 -30.37 -16.09 3.61
CA ALA A 360 -31.21 -15.16 2.87
C ALA A 360 -30.68 -13.73 2.95
N ALA A 361 -30.33 -13.23 4.14
CA ALA A 361 -29.77 -11.89 4.32
C ALA A 361 -28.45 -11.69 3.54
N LEU A 362 -27.58 -12.70 3.51
CA LEU A 362 -26.34 -12.66 2.73
C LEU A 362 -26.60 -12.71 1.22
N SER A 363 -27.60 -13.48 0.78
CA SER A 363 -27.99 -13.51 -0.64
C SER A 363 -28.59 -12.17 -1.08
N ASP A 364 -29.48 -11.59 -0.27
CA ASP A 364 -30.08 -10.28 -0.53
C ASP A 364 -28.99 -9.20 -0.57
N GLY A 365 -28.02 -9.25 0.36
CA GLY A 365 -26.87 -8.34 0.35
C GLY A 365 -26.03 -8.42 -0.93
N LEU A 366 -25.88 -9.61 -1.53
CA LEU A 366 -25.25 -9.73 -2.85
C LEU A 366 -26.11 -9.06 -3.93
N ASP A 367 -27.40 -9.33 -3.98
CA ASP A 367 -28.30 -8.84 -5.02
C ASP A 367 -28.49 -7.31 -4.95
N GLU A 368 -28.52 -6.74 -3.74
CA GLU A 368 -28.68 -5.31 -3.51
C GLU A 368 -27.39 -4.51 -3.76
N LEU A 369 -26.23 -5.04 -3.35
CA LEU A 369 -24.97 -4.29 -3.33
C LEU A 369 -24.03 -4.61 -4.50
N THR A 370 -24.26 -5.68 -5.27
CA THR A 370 -23.30 -6.13 -6.29
C THR A 370 -23.90 -6.32 -7.68
N ALA A 371 -23.08 -6.14 -8.71
CA ALA A 371 -23.36 -6.51 -10.09
C ALA A 371 -22.10 -7.06 -10.75
N VAL A 372 -22.24 -8.00 -11.69
CA VAL A 372 -21.14 -8.57 -12.47
C VAL A 372 -21.34 -8.31 -13.96
N ALA A 373 -20.28 -8.45 -14.76
CA ALA A 373 -20.42 -8.47 -16.22
C ALA A 373 -21.12 -9.76 -16.68
N GLU A 374 -21.70 -9.75 -17.88
CA GLU A 374 -22.41 -10.91 -18.42
C GLU A 374 -21.50 -12.14 -18.56
N SER A 375 -20.24 -11.92 -18.99
CA SER A 375 -19.19 -12.95 -19.04
C SER A 375 -18.86 -13.57 -17.68
N ASP A 376 -19.16 -12.86 -16.60
CA ASP A 376 -18.84 -13.22 -15.22
C ASP A 376 -20.04 -13.73 -14.42
N GLY A 377 -21.17 -14.03 -15.08
CA GLY A 377 -22.37 -14.58 -14.41
C GLY A 377 -22.12 -15.88 -13.62
N TRP A 378 -21.03 -16.60 -13.94
CA TRP A 378 -20.56 -17.75 -13.17
C TRP A 378 -20.22 -17.40 -11.72
N GLN A 379 -19.76 -16.17 -11.45
CA GLN A 379 -19.37 -15.71 -10.11
C GLN A 379 -20.58 -15.71 -9.17
N LEU A 380 -21.72 -15.17 -9.61
CA LEU A 380 -22.95 -15.14 -8.80
C LEU A 380 -23.48 -16.54 -8.54
N THR A 381 -23.52 -17.37 -9.58
CA THR A 381 -23.93 -18.78 -9.47
C THR A 381 -23.07 -19.53 -8.46
N GLN A 382 -21.75 -19.34 -8.51
CA GLN A 382 -20.83 -19.98 -7.58
C GLN A 382 -21.00 -19.47 -6.14
N ALA A 383 -21.17 -18.15 -5.95
CA ALA A 383 -21.39 -17.57 -4.64
C ALA A 383 -22.67 -18.12 -3.98
N ARG A 384 -23.77 -18.17 -4.74
CA ARG A 384 -25.04 -18.78 -4.30
C ARG A 384 -24.89 -20.25 -3.97
N ARG A 385 -24.17 -21.03 -4.79
CA ARG A 385 -23.88 -22.43 -4.50
C ARG A 385 -23.18 -22.62 -3.16
N GLN A 386 -22.23 -21.74 -2.81
CA GLN A 386 -21.56 -21.83 -1.50
C GLN A 386 -22.51 -21.59 -0.32
N LEU A 387 -23.47 -20.67 -0.45
CA LEU A 387 -24.51 -20.47 0.56
C LEU A 387 -25.48 -21.66 0.62
N SER A 388 -25.89 -22.20 -0.54
CA SER A 388 -26.76 -23.38 -0.60
C SER A 388 -26.12 -24.63 0.02
N GLU A 389 -24.81 -24.84 -0.16
CA GLU A 389 -24.06 -25.93 0.49
C GLU A 389 -24.04 -25.81 2.04
N VAL A 390 -24.24 -24.62 2.59
CA VAL A 390 -24.42 -24.42 4.03
C VAL A 390 -25.85 -24.75 4.44
N ALA A 391 -26.85 -24.31 3.67
CA ALA A 391 -28.26 -24.64 3.91
C ALA A 391 -28.51 -26.16 3.87
N GLU A 392 -27.92 -26.86 2.90
CA GLU A 392 -28.01 -28.33 2.77
C GLU A 392 -27.32 -29.03 3.95
N ALA A 393 -26.13 -28.56 4.34
CA ALA A 393 -25.39 -29.14 5.47
C ALA A 393 -26.10 -28.93 6.82
N ALA A 394 -26.85 -27.83 6.97
CA ALA A 394 -27.65 -27.58 8.16
C ALA A 394 -28.78 -28.61 8.33
N GLY A 395 -29.44 -29.01 7.24
CA GLY A 395 -30.49 -30.04 7.26
C GLY A 395 -31.56 -29.76 8.32
N ALA A 396 -31.73 -30.66 9.31
CA ALA A 396 -32.69 -30.49 10.41
C ALA A 396 -32.38 -29.30 11.35
N TRP A 397 -31.17 -28.73 11.27
CA TRP A 397 -30.70 -27.64 12.13
C TRP A 397 -30.91 -26.25 11.52
N GLN A 398 -31.65 -26.11 10.42
CA GLN A 398 -31.89 -24.81 9.76
C GLN A 398 -32.53 -23.77 10.69
N ALA A 399 -33.39 -24.21 11.62
CA ALA A 399 -34.03 -23.35 12.62
C ALA A 399 -33.12 -22.97 13.80
N THR A 400 -31.85 -23.37 13.80
CA THR A 400 -30.92 -23.06 14.89
C THR A 400 -30.58 -21.58 14.88
N MET A 401 -30.84 -20.90 15.99
CA MET A 401 -30.47 -19.50 16.18
C MET A 401 -28.95 -19.37 16.25
N LEU A 402 -28.39 -18.55 15.37
CA LEU A 402 -26.96 -18.24 15.32
C LEU A 402 -26.75 -16.75 15.55
N SER A 403 -25.67 -16.42 16.25
CA SER A 403 -25.13 -15.06 16.31
C SER A 403 -24.26 -14.76 15.09
N LEU A 404 -23.92 -13.49 14.88
CA LEU A 404 -22.97 -13.08 13.84
C LEU A 404 -21.61 -13.77 13.99
N ALA A 405 -21.15 -13.99 15.24
CA ALA A 405 -19.89 -14.67 15.51
C ALA A 405 -19.92 -16.13 15.01
N ASP A 406 -21.02 -16.84 15.24
CA ASP A 406 -21.19 -18.22 14.77
C ASP A 406 -21.17 -18.31 13.25
N VAL A 407 -21.85 -17.38 12.57
CA VAL A 407 -21.91 -17.33 11.10
C VAL A 407 -20.55 -16.97 10.49
N ARG A 408 -19.80 -16.06 11.11
CA ARG A 408 -18.43 -15.74 10.68
C ARG A 408 -17.52 -16.96 10.75
N VAL A 409 -17.59 -17.75 11.82
CA VAL A 409 -16.81 -19.00 11.94
C VAL A 409 -17.26 -20.03 10.90
N LEU A 410 -18.59 -20.24 10.77
CA LEU A 410 -19.18 -21.17 9.82
C LEU A 410 -18.74 -20.90 8.36
N LEU A 411 -18.72 -19.62 7.97
CA LEU A 411 -18.35 -19.21 6.62
C LEU A 411 -16.84 -19.06 6.41
N ALA A 412 -16.05 -18.78 7.45
CA ALA A 412 -14.60 -18.60 7.33
C ALA A 412 -13.93 -19.81 6.65
N ASP A 413 -14.23 -21.03 7.09
CA ASP A 413 -13.66 -22.27 6.55
C ASP A 413 -14.16 -22.62 5.14
N ARG A 414 -15.37 -22.17 4.78
CA ARG A 414 -15.94 -22.37 3.45
C ARG A 414 -15.40 -21.38 2.43
N LEU A 415 -15.08 -20.17 2.88
CA LEU A 415 -14.51 -19.08 2.07
C LEU A 415 -12.97 -19.17 1.95
N GLN A 416 -12.32 -20.06 2.71
CA GLN A 416 -10.90 -20.40 2.54
C GLN A 416 -10.65 -21.18 1.24
N GLY A 417 -9.42 -21.09 0.73
CA GLY A 417 -9.00 -21.84 -0.45
C GLY A 417 -8.99 -23.32 -0.22
N ARG A 418 -9.77 -24.03 -1.03
CA ARG A 418 -9.71 -25.47 -1.14
C ARG A 418 -8.98 -25.83 -2.42
N PRO A 419 -8.12 -26.86 -2.41
CA PRO A 419 -7.57 -27.37 -3.64
C PRO A 419 -8.72 -27.81 -4.56
N THR A 420 -8.88 -27.16 -5.71
CA THR A 420 -9.93 -27.49 -6.68
C THR A 420 -9.29 -28.06 -7.92
N ARG A 421 -9.94 -29.01 -8.59
CA ARG A 421 -9.40 -29.58 -9.84
C ARG A 421 -9.36 -28.60 -11.03
N ALA A 422 -9.83 -27.36 -10.84
CA ALA A 422 -9.89 -26.36 -11.88
C ALA A 422 -8.50 -25.74 -12.15
N GLY A 423 -8.10 -25.65 -13.41
CA GLY A 423 -6.87 -24.98 -13.82
C GLY A 423 -5.62 -25.86 -13.88
N PHE A 424 -5.74 -27.18 -13.70
CA PHE A 424 -4.65 -28.12 -13.94
C PHE A 424 -4.59 -28.58 -15.40
N ARG A 425 -3.37 -28.83 -15.91
CA ARG A 425 -3.11 -29.39 -17.25
C ARG A 425 -3.67 -28.56 -18.42
N THR A 426 -3.61 -27.23 -18.31
CA THR A 426 -4.02 -26.27 -19.35
C THR A 426 -2.94 -25.99 -20.40
N GLY A 427 -1.80 -26.69 -20.36
CA GLY A 427 -0.62 -26.42 -21.20
C GLY A 427 0.25 -25.25 -20.71
N THR A 428 -0.07 -24.69 -19.55
CA THR A 428 0.66 -23.58 -18.90
C THR A 428 1.50 -24.08 -17.73
N LEU A 429 2.49 -23.29 -17.29
CA LEU A 429 3.23 -23.57 -16.07
C LEU A 429 2.29 -23.51 -14.86
N THR A 430 2.26 -24.58 -14.07
CA THR A 430 1.31 -24.68 -12.95
C THR A 430 2.02 -24.39 -11.63
N VAL A 431 1.43 -23.50 -10.83
CA VAL A 431 1.80 -23.27 -9.43
C VAL A 431 0.63 -23.70 -8.54
N CYS A 432 0.86 -24.61 -7.61
CA CYS A 432 -0.22 -25.17 -6.78
C CYS A 432 0.23 -25.44 -5.34
N SER A 433 -0.73 -25.81 -4.50
CA SER A 433 -0.42 -26.42 -3.21
C SER A 433 0.23 -27.81 -3.41
N MET A 434 0.86 -28.36 -2.38
CA MET A 434 1.58 -29.65 -2.51
C MET A 434 0.68 -30.88 -2.73
N VAL A 435 -0.65 -30.77 -2.69
CA VAL A 435 -1.57 -31.93 -2.68
C VAL A 435 -2.10 -32.36 -4.07
N PRO A 436 -2.68 -31.49 -4.92
CA PRO A 436 -3.45 -31.96 -6.09
C PRO A 436 -2.65 -32.66 -7.19
N MET A 437 -1.38 -32.27 -7.37
CA MET A 437 -0.48 -32.84 -8.38
C MET A 437 0.56 -33.80 -7.75
N ARG A 438 0.25 -34.29 -6.55
CA ARG A 438 1.07 -35.24 -5.82
C ARG A 438 1.33 -36.51 -6.66
N SER A 439 2.59 -36.96 -6.66
CA SER A 439 3.04 -38.16 -7.38
C SER A 439 2.81 -38.17 -8.91
N VAL A 440 2.50 -37.02 -9.51
CA VAL A 440 2.40 -36.88 -10.98
C VAL A 440 3.80 -36.52 -11.52
N PRO A 441 4.40 -37.36 -12.40
CA PRO A 441 5.74 -37.09 -12.92
C PRO A 441 5.81 -35.79 -13.74
N HIS A 442 6.84 -34.99 -13.51
CA HIS A 442 7.17 -33.78 -14.28
C HIS A 442 8.68 -33.72 -14.51
N ARG A 443 9.11 -33.13 -15.63
CA ARG A 443 10.55 -32.96 -15.93
C ARG A 443 11.20 -32.09 -14.87
N VAL A 444 10.54 -31.01 -14.49
CA VAL A 444 11.00 -30.10 -13.44
C VAL A 444 9.96 -30.00 -12.33
N VAL A 445 10.38 -30.25 -11.09
CA VAL A 445 9.58 -29.96 -9.88
C VAL A 445 10.31 -28.90 -9.06
N CYS A 446 9.66 -27.76 -8.87
CA CYS A 446 10.14 -26.67 -8.03
C CYS A 446 9.33 -26.61 -6.73
N LEU A 447 10.02 -26.58 -5.59
CA LEU A 447 9.44 -26.48 -4.27
C LEU A 447 9.74 -25.10 -3.70
N LEU A 448 8.72 -24.26 -3.58
CA LEU A 448 8.82 -22.86 -3.16
C LEU A 448 8.35 -22.68 -1.72
N GLY A 449 9.15 -21.99 -0.89
CA GLY A 449 8.75 -21.62 0.48
C GLY A 449 8.91 -22.75 1.49
N LEU A 450 9.93 -23.61 1.33
CA LEU A 450 10.27 -24.65 2.31
C LEU A 450 11.09 -24.05 3.46
N ASP A 451 10.48 -23.07 4.13
CA ASP A 451 11.09 -22.27 5.18
C ASP A 451 10.94 -22.93 6.55
N ASP A 452 11.93 -22.73 7.42
CA ASP A 452 11.83 -23.14 8.82
C ASP A 452 10.65 -22.43 9.51
N GLY A 453 9.88 -23.18 10.29
CA GLY A 453 8.61 -22.73 10.88
C GLY A 453 7.40 -22.74 9.93
N ALA A 454 7.59 -22.73 8.61
CA ALA A 454 6.51 -22.82 7.62
C ALA A 454 6.31 -24.25 7.10
N PHE A 455 7.40 -25.01 6.94
CA PHE A 455 7.37 -26.39 6.45
C PHE A 455 8.22 -27.32 7.34
N PRO A 456 7.71 -28.52 7.71
CA PRO A 456 6.34 -29.00 7.50
C PRO A 456 5.32 -28.21 8.33
N ARG A 457 4.10 -28.08 7.83
CA ARG A 457 3.02 -27.38 8.54
C ARG A 457 2.73 -28.10 9.85
N THR A 458 2.66 -27.34 10.93
CA THR A 458 2.24 -27.84 12.24
C THR A 458 0.77 -27.52 12.46
N SER A 459 0.03 -28.49 13.00
CA SER A 459 -1.26 -28.23 13.62
C SER A 459 -1.09 -28.34 15.14
N GLY A 460 -1.63 -27.38 15.88
CA GLY A 460 -1.90 -27.60 17.29
C GLY A 460 -2.77 -28.85 17.45
N VAL A 461 -2.49 -29.63 18.48
CA VAL A 461 -3.41 -30.68 18.92
C VAL A 461 -4.40 -29.99 19.85
N ASP A 462 -5.68 -30.05 19.53
CA ASP A 462 -6.72 -29.56 20.43
C ASP A 462 -6.67 -30.39 21.72
N GLY A 463 -6.75 -29.75 22.89
CA GLY A 463 -6.49 -30.41 24.18
C GLY A 463 -7.45 -31.57 24.50
N ASP A 464 -8.60 -31.59 23.82
CA ASP A 464 -9.66 -32.57 23.85
C ASP A 464 -9.60 -33.61 22.71
N ASP A 465 -8.61 -33.56 21.81
CA ASP A 465 -8.34 -34.62 20.84
C ASP A 465 -7.73 -35.85 21.55
N VAL A 466 -8.60 -36.77 21.96
CA VAL A 466 -8.22 -38.03 22.63
C VAL A 466 -7.42 -38.94 21.70
N LEU A 467 -7.65 -38.89 20.38
CA LEU A 467 -6.96 -39.74 19.41
C LEU A 467 -5.50 -39.31 19.25
N ALA A 468 -5.23 -38.01 19.27
CA ALA A 468 -3.88 -37.48 19.19
C ALA A 468 -2.98 -37.83 20.39
N ARG A 469 -3.53 -38.25 21.54
CA ARG A 469 -2.75 -38.59 22.76
C ARG A 469 -1.97 -39.90 22.64
N ASP A 470 -2.54 -40.93 22.02
CA ASP A 470 -1.87 -42.23 21.79
C ASP A 470 -2.31 -42.78 20.42
N PRO A 471 -1.87 -42.16 19.31
CA PRO A 471 -2.41 -42.42 18.00
C PRO A 471 -2.12 -43.84 17.52
N LEU A 472 -3.06 -44.43 16.78
CA LEU A 472 -2.87 -45.70 16.09
C LEU A 472 -2.13 -45.49 14.76
N VAL A 473 -1.46 -46.55 14.28
CA VAL A 473 -0.94 -46.59 12.91
C VAL A 473 -2.09 -46.37 11.92
N GLY A 474 -1.88 -45.46 10.96
CA GLY A 474 -2.87 -45.03 9.97
C GLY A 474 -3.63 -43.74 10.33
N GLU A 475 -3.56 -43.27 11.58
CA GLU A 475 -4.21 -42.02 11.99
C GLU A 475 -3.53 -40.78 11.39
N ARG A 476 -4.29 -39.71 11.25
CA ARG A 476 -3.87 -38.52 10.52
C ARG A 476 -2.83 -37.71 11.29
N ASP A 477 -1.70 -37.39 10.68
CA ASP A 477 -0.66 -36.52 11.26
C ASP A 477 -0.13 -35.54 10.20
N ARG A 478 -0.67 -34.30 10.20
CA ARG A 478 -0.38 -33.25 9.19
C ARG A 478 1.11 -33.06 8.93
N ARG A 479 1.93 -33.12 9.98
CA ARG A 479 3.38 -32.96 9.87
C ARG A 479 4.02 -34.10 9.07
N SER A 480 3.60 -35.34 9.28
CA SER A 480 4.06 -36.49 8.51
C SER A 480 3.55 -36.46 7.07
N GLU A 481 2.34 -35.94 6.84
CA GLU A 481 1.79 -35.78 5.49
C GLU A 481 2.66 -34.88 4.65
N ASP A 482 3.02 -33.69 5.18
CA ASP A 482 3.86 -32.73 4.47
C ASP A 482 5.24 -33.31 4.15
N ARG A 483 5.81 -34.09 5.08
CA ARG A 483 7.07 -34.82 4.83
C ARG A 483 6.92 -35.86 3.73
N GLN A 484 5.81 -36.59 3.68
CA GLN A 484 5.52 -37.52 2.59
C GLN A 484 5.32 -36.77 1.26
N LEU A 485 4.68 -35.59 1.25
CA LEU A 485 4.53 -34.77 0.04
C LEU A 485 5.89 -34.36 -0.53
N LEU A 486 6.88 -34.07 0.32
CA LEU A 486 8.26 -33.82 -0.11
C LEU A 486 8.89 -35.09 -0.72
N LEU A 487 8.71 -36.27 -0.12
CA LEU A 487 9.17 -37.53 -0.71
C LEU A 487 8.54 -37.79 -2.08
N ASP A 488 7.25 -37.55 -2.21
CA ASP A 488 6.52 -37.74 -3.46
C ASP A 488 6.98 -36.75 -4.53
N ALA A 489 7.30 -35.51 -4.15
CA ALA A 489 7.90 -34.53 -5.05
C ALA A 489 9.30 -34.95 -5.53
N ILE A 490 10.14 -35.49 -4.64
CA ILE A 490 11.45 -36.05 -5.00
C ILE A 490 11.31 -37.17 -6.02
N LEU A 491 10.34 -38.06 -5.83
CA LEU A 491 10.13 -39.21 -6.71
C LEU A 491 9.40 -38.86 -8.02
N ALA A 492 8.68 -37.75 -8.05
CA ALA A 492 7.96 -37.26 -9.22
C ALA A 492 8.85 -36.43 -10.19
N ALA A 493 9.93 -35.83 -9.71
CA ALA A 493 10.87 -35.10 -10.56
C ALA A 493 11.65 -36.06 -11.47
N THR A 494 11.54 -35.94 -12.79
CA THR A 494 12.26 -36.85 -13.71
C THR A 494 13.63 -36.32 -14.13
N GLU A 495 13.84 -35.00 -14.12
CA GLU A 495 15.12 -34.38 -14.52
C GLU A 495 15.67 -33.43 -13.47
N HIS A 496 14.85 -32.48 -12.98
CA HIS A 496 15.28 -31.46 -12.03
C HIS A 496 14.35 -31.36 -10.81
N LEU A 497 14.96 -31.39 -9.62
CA LEU A 497 14.34 -31.00 -8.36
C LEU A 497 14.99 -29.69 -7.88
N VAL A 498 14.19 -28.63 -7.83
CA VAL A 498 14.61 -27.31 -7.37
C VAL A 498 13.92 -27.00 -6.04
N ILE A 499 14.65 -26.59 -5.02
CA ILE A 499 14.10 -26.17 -3.73
C ILE A 499 14.47 -24.72 -3.49
N VAL A 500 13.52 -23.86 -3.16
CA VAL A 500 13.74 -22.45 -2.87
C VAL A 500 13.24 -22.14 -1.46
N HIS A 501 14.11 -21.55 -0.64
CA HIS A 501 13.79 -21.20 0.76
C HIS A 501 14.47 -19.90 1.20
N THR A 502 14.04 -19.36 2.33
CA THR A 502 14.64 -18.24 3.03
C THR A 502 15.93 -18.72 3.71
N GLY A 503 17.08 -18.27 3.21
CA GLY A 503 18.39 -18.57 3.79
C GLY A 503 19.02 -17.40 4.55
N ALA A 504 18.42 -16.21 4.48
CA ALA A 504 18.81 -15.05 5.27
C ALA A 504 17.60 -14.14 5.55
N ASP A 505 17.67 -13.43 6.67
CA ASP A 505 16.68 -12.43 7.06
C ASP A 505 16.83 -11.16 6.21
N GLU A 506 15.72 -10.64 5.67
CA GLU A 506 15.73 -9.49 4.76
C GLU A 506 16.08 -8.15 5.43
N ARG A 507 15.90 -8.04 6.75
CA ARG A 507 16.14 -6.82 7.53
C ARG A 507 17.53 -6.81 8.17
N THR A 508 17.92 -7.95 8.73
CA THR A 508 19.15 -8.09 9.53
C THR A 508 20.28 -8.79 8.78
N ASN A 509 19.99 -9.42 7.63
CA ASN A 509 20.92 -10.24 6.87
C ASN A 509 21.47 -11.47 7.65
N ALA A 510 20.88 -11.79 8.81
CA ALA A 510 21.25 -12.95 9.61
C ALA A 510 20.94 -14.24 8.86
N ARG A 511 21.85 -15.22 8.90
CA ARG A 511 21.66 -16.52 8.24
C ARG A 511 20.51 -17.28 8.88
N ARG A 512 19.64 -17.84 8.04
CA ARG A 512 18.55 -18.73 8.46
C ARG A 512 18.83 -20.16 7.98
N PRO A 513 18.65 -21.17 8.84
CA PRO A 513 18.73 -22.56 8.42
C PRO A 513 17.56 -22.91 7.48
N PRO A 514 17.72 -23.91 6.59
CA PRO A 514 16.59 -24.46 5.85
C PRO A 514 15.64 -25.21 6.79
N ALA A 515 14.41 -25.48 6.32
CA ALA A 515 13.51 -26.40 7.01
C ALA A 515 14.18 -27.76 7.27
N VAL A 516 13.89 -28.38 8.41
CA VAL A 516 14.53 -29.65 8.84
C VAL A 516 14.55 -30.72 7.72
N PRO A 517 13.44 -31.01 7.00
CA PRO A 517 13.48 -31.99 5.92
C PRO A 517 14.40 -31.63 4.74
N VAL A 518 14.58 -30.35 4.45
CA VAL A 518 15.54 -29.88 3.43
C VAL A 518 16.97 -30.06 3.94
N GLY A 519 17.22 -29.81 5.23
CA GLY A 519 18.48 -30.13 5.90
C GLY A 519 18.84 -31.62 5.80
N GLU A 520 17.87 -32.51 6.05
CA GLU A 520 18.04 -33.97 5.93
C GLU A 520 18.41 -34.38 4.49
N ILE A 521 17.85 -33.73 3.47
CA ILE A 521 18.23 -33.96 2.07
C ILE A 521 19.70 -33.60 1.84
N LEU A 522 20.12 -32.42 2.31
CA LEU A 522 21.51 -31.96 2.18
C LEU A 522 22.50 -32.87 2.93
N ASP A 523 22.10 -33.43 4.06
CA ASP A 523 22.90 -34.39 4.81
C ASP A 523 23.07 -35.70 4.05
N VAL A 524 22.02 -36.21 3.40
CA VAL A 524 22.12 -37.38 2.52
C VAL A 524 22.96 -37.10 1.29
N VAL A 525 22.85 -35.91 0.68
CA VAL A 525 23.70 -35.52 -0.46
C VAL A 525 25.18 -35.60 -0.09
N ASP A 526 25.58 -35.05 1.06
CA ASP A 526 26.97 -35.13 1.55
C ASP A 526 27.46 -36.56 1.80
N GLN A 527 26.57 -37.46 2.21
CA GLN A 527 26.88 -38.86 2.49
C GLN A 527 26.83 -39.74 1.23
N SER A 528 26.21 -39.28 0.15
CA SER A 528 26.00 -40.08 -1.07
C SER A 528 27.07 -39.85 -2.13
N VAL A 529 27.56 -38.61 -2.24
CA VAL A 529 28.51 -38.21 -3.28
C VAL A 529 29.71 -37.44 -2.73
N ARG A 530 30.83 -37.50 -3.45
CA ARG A 530 32.04 -36.72 -3.20
C ARG A 530 32.30 -35.77 -4.35
N THR A 531 32.81 -34.59 -4.04
CA THR A 531 33.21 -33.60 -5.06
C THR A 531 34.68 -33.82 -5.45
N ARG A 532 35.09 -33.32 -6.62
CA ARG A 532 36.48 -33.45 -7.09
C ARG A 532 37.47 -32.60 -6.30
N ASP A 533 36.98 -31.50 -5.73
CA ASP A 533 37.77 -30.52 -4.96
C ASP A 533 37.78 -30.80 -3.45
N GLY A 534 37.16 -31.88 -2.99
CA GLY A 534 37.14 -32.30 -1.59
C GLY A 534 36.20 -31.50 -0.67
N ARG A 535 35.49 -30.49 -1.18
CA ARG A 535 34.47 -29.75 -0.43
C ARG A 535 33.22 -30.60 -0.17
N ARG A 536 32.33 -30.14 0.71
CA ARG A 536 31.07 -30.83 0.95
C ARG A 536 30.19 -30.75 -0.30
N ALA A 537 29.49 -31.83 -0.63
CA ALA A 537 28.61 -31.86 -1.80
C ALA A 537 27.49 -30.80 -1.70
N ARG A 538 27.02 -30.48 -0.48
CA ARG A 538 26.05 -29.41 -0.23
C ARG A 538 26.53 -28.04 -0.73
N GLU A 539 27.84 -27.77 -0.75
CA GLU A 539 28.39 -26.50 -1.25
C GLU A 539 28.30 -26.36 -2.77
N HIS A 540 28.07 -27.46 -3.48
CA HIS A 540 27.86 -27.46 -4.94
C HIS A 540 26.38 -27.36 -5.32
N VAL A 541 25.47 -27.82 -4.45
CA VAL A 541 24.02 -27.81 -4.73
C VAL A 541 23.30 -26.63 -4.09
N VAL A 542 23.88 -25.97 -3.07
CA VAL A 542 23.27 -24.80 -2.42
C VAL A 542 23.77 -23.51 -3.07
N VAL A 543 22.88 -22.77 -3.71
CA VAL A 543 23.14 -21.43 -4.27
C VAL A 543 22.60 -20.38 -3.30
N ARG A 544 23.46 -19.46 -2.85
CA ARG A 544 23.09 -18.36 -1.94
C ARG A 544 22.93 -17.06 -2.71
N HIS A 545 21.72 -16.54 -2.73
CA HIS A 545 21.38 -15.34 -3.48
C HIS A 545 21.62 -14.06 -2.68
N PRO A 546 21.99 -12.95 -3.34
CA PRO A 546 22.00 -11.63 -2.75
C PRO A 546 20.58 -11.11 -2.46
N LEU A 547 20.47 -10.19 -1.50
CA LEU A 547 19.21 -9.54 -1.12
C LEU A 547 18.57 -8.83 -2.30
N GLN A 548 19.37 -8.06 -3.06
CA GLN A 548 18.88 -7.22 -4.14
C GLN A 548 19.01 -7.93 -5.50
N PRO A 549 18.01 -7.83 -6.39
CA PRO A 549 18.07 -8.39 -7.74
C PRO A 549 19.17 -7.74 -8.60
N PHE A 550 19.49 -6.48 -8.34
CA PHE A 550 20.54 -5.72 -9.04
C PHE A 550 21.94 -5.88 -8.41
N ASP A 551 22.16 -6.86 -7.53
CA ASP A 551 23.51 -7.14 -7.05
C ASP A 551 24.39 -7.67 -8.20
N PRO A 552 25.62 -7.15 -8.40
CA PRO A 552 26.49 -7.54 -9.51
C PRO A 552 26.76 -9.04 -9.61
N ARG A 553 26.69 -9.79 -8.49
CA ARG A 553 26.88 -11.25 -8.48
C ARG A 553 25.84 -11.99 -9.32
N ASN A 554 24.65 -11.45 -9.53
CA ASN A 554 23.62 -12.08 -10.36
C ASN A 554 23.97 -12.03 -11.86
N PHE A 555 24.89 -11.16 -12.27
CA PHE A 555 25.22 -10.88 -13.68
C PHE A 555 26.66 -11.25 -14.05
N SER A 556 27.46 -11.71 -13.10
CA SER A 556 28.80 -12.22 -13.36
C SER A 556 28.79 -13.73 -13.53
N THR A 557 29.71 -14.26 -14.35
CA THR A 557 29.79 -15.69 -14.68
C THR A 557 30.05 -16.59 -13.49
N ASP A 558 30.69 -16.04 -12.45
CA ASP A 558 31.20 -16.79 -11.31
C ASP A 558 30.59 -16.29 -9.98
N GLY A 559 29.69 -15.30 -10.03
CA GLY A 559 29.23 -14.54 -8.87
C GLY A 559 28.43 -15.34 -7.84
N LEU A 560 27.74 -16.39 -8.29
CA LEU A 560 26.90 -17.27 -7.45
C LEU A 560 27.37 -18.73 -7.44
N GLY A 561 28.52 -19.05 -8.04
CA GLY A 561 28.98 -20.44 -8.19
C GLY A 561 28.12 -21.30 -9.13
N VAL A 562 27.31 -20.66 -9.98
CA VAL A 562 26.57 -21.29 -11.09
C VAL A 562 27.32 -21.04 -12.41
N VAL A 563 26.99 -21.77 -13.47
CA VAL A 563 27.63 -21.59 -14.77
C VAL A 563 26.98 -20.40 -15.48
N GLY A 564 27.75 -19.34 -15.72
CA GLY A 564 27.27 -18.16 -16.44
C GLY A 564 26.49 -17.17 -15.56
N PRO A 565 26.03 -16.04 -16.14
CA PRO A 565 25.17 -15.10 -15.42
C PRO A 565 23.84 -15.76 -15.04
N PHE A 566 23.34 -15.45 -13.84
CA PHE A 566 22.14 -16.07 -13.31
C PHE A 566 20.86 -15.32 -13.71
N SER A 567 20.90 -13.99 -13.74
CA SER A 567 19.71 -13.15 -13.99
C SER A 567 19.54 -12.77 -15.46
N PHE A 568 18.30 -12.81 -15.92
CA PHE A 568 17.83 -12.38 -17.23
C PHE A 568 17.25 -10.96 -17.22
N ASP A 569 17.31 -10.26 -16.08
CA ASP A 569 16.76 -8.93 -15.88
C ASP A 569 17.71 -7.82 -16.39
N THR A 570 17.37 -7.22 -17.52
CA THR A 570 18.15 -6.13 -18.13
C THR A 570 18.06 -4.82 -17.35
N ALA A 571 16.95 -4.55 -16.66
CA ALA A 571 16.78 -3.37 -15.82
C ALA A 571 17.64 -3.49 -14.55
N ALA A 572 17.61 -4.66 -13.91
CA ALA A 572 18.48 -4.94 -12.77
C ALA A 572 19.96 -4.99 -13.17
N LEU A 573 20.31 -5.38 -14.40
CA LEU A 573 21.68 -5.26 -14.93
C LEU A 573 22.12 -3.79 -15.03
N ALA A 574 21.24 -2.89 -15.46
CA ALA A 574 21.52 -1.46 -15.49
C ALA A 574 21.77 -0.92 -14.06
N GLY A 575 20.96 -1.36 -13.09
CA GLY A 575 21.17 -1.09 -11.67
C GLY A 575 22.50 -1.65 -11.13
N ALA A 576 22.86 -2.87 -11.50
CA ALA A 576 24.12 -3.50 -11.10
C ALA A 576 25.33 -2.75 -11.66
N ARG A 577 25.27 -2.35 -12.93
CA ARG A 577 26.29 -1.49 -13.55
C ARG A 577 26.38 -0.17 -12.80
N ALA A 578 25.27 0.51 -12.56
CA ALA A 578 25.25 1.78 -11.83
C ALA A 578 25.81 1.66 -10.41
N ALA A 579 25.53 0.57 -9.70
CA ALA A 579 26.01 0.33 -8.33
C ALA A 579 27.53 0.13 -8.24
N VAL A 580 28.16 -0.37 -9.30
CA VAL A 580 29.63 -0.52 -9.39
C VAL A 580 30.32 0.79 -9.75
N HIS A 581 29.63 1.72 -10.41
CA HIS A 581 30.15 3.06 -10.67
C HIS A 581 30.05 3.91 -9.40
N GLY A 582 31.11 4.67 -9.09
CA GLY A 582 31.11 5.59 -7.94
C GLY A 582 29.96 6.60 -8.03
N ARG A 583 29.32 6.91 -6.91
CA ARG A 583 28.27 7.94 -6.86
C ARG A 583 28.88 9.28 -7.25
N GLY A 584 28.48 9.81 -8.41
CA GLY A 584 28.78 11.19 -8.78
C GLY A 584 28.02 12.18 -7.90
N PRO A 585 28.42 13.47 -7.88
CA PRO A 585 27.63 14.52 -7.27
C PRO A 585 26.24 14.56 -7.93
N ALA A 586 25.19 14.73 -7.13
CA ALA A 586 23.85 14.93 -7.67
C ALA A 586 23.85 16.19 -8.56
N PRO A 587 23.18 16.17 -9.72
CA PRO A 587 23.06 17.36 -10.55
C PRO A 587 22.35 18.47 -9.75
N THR A 588 22.74 19.72 -9.98
CA THR A 588 21.99 20.87 -9.47
C THR A 588 20.58 20.87 -10.07
N PHE A 589 19.63 21.52 -9.38
CA PHE A 589 18.22 21.51 -9.79
C PHE A 589 18.01 22.03 -11.23
N LEU A 590 18.78 23.05 -11.63
CA LEU A 590 18.89 23.52 -13.02
C LEU A 590 20.33 23.32 -13.50
N PRO A 591 20.68 22.17 -14.12
CA PRO A 591 22.06 21.88 -14.50
C PRO A 591 22.57 22.75 -15.66
N ALA A 592 21.66 23.29 -16.48
CA ALA A 592 22.00 24.17 -17.61
C ALA A 592 22.00 25.67 -17.25
N GLY A 593 21.82 26.01 -15.97
CA GLY A 593 21.62 27.39 -15.51
C GLY A 593 20.17 27.88 -15.62
N PRO A 594 19.92 29.19 -15.46
CA PRO A 594 18.57 29.76 -15.55
C PRO A 594 17.89 29.41 -16.87
N LEU A 595 16.57 29.20 -16.81
CA LEU A 595 15.77 28.98 -18.00
C LEU A 595 15.79 30.22 -18.90
N PRO A 596 15.70 30.05 -20.23
CA PRO A 596 15.53 31.18 -21.12
C PRO A 596 14.26 31.94 -20.75
N ASP A 597 14.24 33.24 -21.00
CA ASP A 597 13.05 34.06 -20.82
C ASP A 597 11.87 33.43 -21.57
N GLY A 598 10.76 33.23 -20.87
CA GLY A 598 9.55 32.65 -21.43
C GLY A 598 8.85 33.52 -22.48
N GLY A 599 9.36 34.73 -22.73
CA GLY A 599 8.72 35.71 -23.60
C GLY A 599 7.51 36.28 -22.88
N GLY A 600 7.75 36.93 -21.74
CA GLY A 600 6.71 37.55 -20.92
C GLY A 600 5.65 38.25 -21.78
N GLY A 601 4.38 37.90 -21.58
CA GLY A 601 3.30 38.48 -22.33
C GLY A 601 3.30 40.02 -22.22
N THR A 602 2.57 40.69 -23.11
CA THR A 602 2.37 42.15 -23.01
C THR A 602 1.59 42.56 -21.76
N GLN A 603 1.09 41.60 -20.98
CA GLN A 603 0.31 41.79 -19.77
C GLN A 603 0.84 40.97 -18.59
N VAL A 604 0.78 41.55 -17.39
CA VAL A 604 1.07 40.88 -16.12
C VAL A 604 -0.19 40.90 -15.25
N ALA A 605 -0.70 39.72 -14.87
CA ALA A 605 -1.85 39.66 -13.97
C ALA A 605 -1.43 40.01 -12.54
N LEU A 606 -2.20 40.88 -11.86
CA LEU A 606 -1.92 41.28 -10.47
C LEU A 606 -1.93 40.08 -9.52
N ASP A 607 -2.88 39.17 -9.67
CA ASP A 607 -2.92 37.94 -8.85
C ASP A 607 -1.69 37.07 -9.08
N ASP A 608 -1.13 37.10 -10.30
CA ASP A 608 0.08 36.38 -10.59
C ASP A 608 1.29 36.96 -9.87
N LEU A 609 1.42 38.28 -9.92
CA LEU A 609 2.45 38.99 -9.20
C LEU A 609 2.34 38.74 -7.68
N VAL A 610 1.14 38.90 -7.12
CA VAL A 610 0.90 38.68 -5.69
C VAL A 610 1.23 37.25 -5.27
N TYR A 611 0.78 36.25 -6.02
CA TYR A 611 1.06 34.84 -5.71
C TYR A 611 2.57 34.55 -5.72
N PHE A 612 3.30 35.12 -6.67
CA PHE A 612 4.76 35.02 -6.71
C PHE A 612 5.41 35.65 -5.48
N LEU A 613 5.00 36.86 -5.11
CA LEU A 613 5.57 37.55 -3.94
C LEU A 613 5.33 36.79 -2.64
N GLU A 614 4.18 36.12 -2.51
CA GLU A 614 3.88 35.28 -1.35
C GLU A 614 4.67 33.96 -1.36
N HIS A 615 4.94 33.40 -2.55
CA HIS A 615 5.59 32.11 -2.70
C HIS A 615 6.50 32.00 -3.95
N PRO A 616 7.70 32.62 -3.95
CA PRO A 616 8.53 32.73 -5.17
C PRO A 616 8.90 31.38 -5.79
N VAL A 617 9.41 30.44 -4.97
CA VAL A 617 9.82 29.11 -5.44
C VAL A 617 8.62 28.25 -5.87
N ARG A 618 7.51 28.36 -5.14
CA ARG A 618 6.26 27.66 -5.49
C ARG A 618 5.69 28.15 -6.82
N ALA A 619 5.77 29.45 -7.07
CA ALA A 619 5.36 30.07 -8.33
C ALA A 619 6.24 29.59 -9.49
N PHE A 620 7.56 29.55 -9.32
CA PHE A 620 8.47 28.93 -10.30
C PHE A 620 8.04 27.51 -10.64
N LEU A 621 7.91 26.64 -9.64
CA LEU A 621 7.57 25.23 -9.86
C LEU A 621 6.20 25.06 -10.52
N ARG A 622 5.17 25.73 -10.02
CA ARG A 622 3.81 25.53 -10.53
C ARG A 622 3.56 26.21 -11.88
N ARG A 623 4.04 27.44 -12.07
CA ARG A 623 3.69 28.24 -13.26
C ARG A 623 4.69 28.10 -14.38
N ARG A 624 6.00 28.07 -14.06
CA ARG A 624 7.02 27.89 -15.10
C ARG A 624 7.15 26.43 -15.50
N LEU A 625 7.25 25.53 -14.52
CA LEU A 625 7.52 24.11 -14.78
C LEU A 625 6.25 23.25 -14.86
N GLY A 626 5.08 23.76 -14.47
CA GLY A 626 3.86 22.94 -14.39
C GLY A 626 3.92 21.85 -13.32
N VAL A 627 4.83 21.97 -12.35
CA VAL A 627 5.11 20.96 -11.33
C VAL A 627 4.34 21.26 -10.04
N LEU A 628 3.47 20.33 -9.65
CA LEU A 628 2.90 20.26 -8.32
C LEU A 628 3.77 19.35 -7.45
N VAL A 629 4.23 19.84 -6.30
CA VAL A 629 4.89 18.98 -5.30
C VAL A 629 3.79 18.29 -4.49
N ALA A 630 3.53 17.03 -4.84
CA ALA A 630 2.53 16.19 -4.17
C ALA A 630 2.83 16.05 -2.67
N GLU A 631 1.77 15.83 -1.88
CA GLU A 631 1.92 15.38 -0.50
C GLU A 631 2.26 13.89 -0.55
N GLU A 632 3.32 13.47 0.16
CA GLU A 632 3.75 12.07 0.16
C GLU A 632 2.75 11.16 0.89
N GLU A 633 1.78 11.73 1.60
CA GLU A 633 0.67 11.04 2.26
C GLU A 633 -0.62 11.76 1.87
N GLN A 634 -1.53 11.07 1.15
CA GLN A 634 -2.94 11.41 1.30
C GLN A 634 -3.28 11.08 2.73
N ASP A 635 -3.52 12.09 3.57
CA ASP A 635 -3.86 11.86 4.97
C ASP A 635 -4.93 10.75 5.06
N PRO A 636 -4.71 9.72 5.89
CA PRO A 636 -5.71 8.69 6.09
C PRO A 636 -7.01 9.35 6.52
N LEU A 637 -8.13 8.85 6.01
CA LEU A 637 -9.43 9.39 6.40
C LEU A 637 -9.57 9.34 7.93
N PRO A 638 -9.98 10.44 8.58
CA PRO A 638 -10.13 10.42 10.02
C PRO A 638 -11.24 9.43 10.41
N GLU A 639 -10.90 8.39 11.16
CA GLU A 639 -11.87 7.35 11.56
C GLU A 639 -12.45 7.57 12.96
N SER A 640 -11.88 8.50 13.73
CA SER A 640 -12.25 8.78 15.11
C SER A 640 -13.01 10.12 15.24
N LEU A 641 -13.82 10.23 16.29
CA LEU A 641 -14.40 11.51 16.68
C LEU A 641 -13.27 12.42 17.19
N PRO A 642 -13.24 13.71 16.79
CA PRO A 642 -12.21 14.63 17.26
C PRO A 642 -12.34 14.80 18.77
N ALA A 643 -11.31 14.41 19.53
CA ALA A 643 -11.24 14.72 20.96
C ALA A 643 -10.63 16.12 21.20
N GLN A 644 -9.74 16.52 20.30
CA GLN A 644 -9.04 17.80 20.29
C GLN A 644 -8.90 18.26 18.84
N LEU A 645 -8.70 19.56 18.65
CA LEU A 645 -8.41 20.13 17.33
C LEU A 645 -6.94 20.49 17.23
N GLU A 646 -6.35 20.07 16.12
CA GLU A 646 -5.01 20.47 15.75
C GLU A 646 -4.97 21.96 15.39
N ALA A 647 -3.75 22.52 15.33
CA ALA A 647 -3.57 23.95 15.08
C ALA A 647 -4.19 24.38 13.74
N LEU A 648 -4.08 23.56 12.69
CA LEU A 648 -4.64 23.87 11.37
C LEU A 648 -6.18 23.81 11.35
N GLN A 649 -6.77 22.81 12.02
CA GLN A 649 -8.22 22.69 12.14
C GLN A 649 -8.82 23.86 12.93
N ARG A 650 -8.20 24.22 14.06
CA ARG A 650 -8.58 25.41 14.84
C ARG A 650 -8.42 26.69 14.01
N TRP A 651 -7.38 26.76 13.18
CA TRP A 651 -7.16 27.88 12.28
C TRP A 651 -8.27 28.00 11.23
N ALA A 652 -8.66 26.90 10.59
CA ALA A 652 -9.72 26.90 9.58
C ALA A 652 -11.06 27.40 10.16
N ILE A 653 -11.45 26.89 11.33
CA ILE A 653 -12.67 27.33 12.04
C ILE A 653 -12.60 28.82 12.37
N GLY A 654 -11.46 29.30 12.89
CA GLY A 654 -11.30 30.71 13.23
C GLY A 654 -11.31 31.65 12.03
N ASP A 655 -10.72 31.22 10.90
CA ASP A 655 -10.73 31.98 9.65
C ASP A 655 -12.13 32.05 9.03
N GLN A 656 -12.84 30.92 8.97
CA GLN A 656 -14.24 30.86 8.51
C GLN A 656 -15.16 31.69 9.40
N TRP A 657 -14.98 31.60 10.73
CA TRP A 657 -15.73 32.42 11.68
C TRP A 657 -15.47 33.91 11.44
N LEU A 658 -14.21 34.31 11.26
CA LEU A 658 -13.85 35.69 10.97
C LEU A 658 -14.54 36.18 9.69
N GLN A 659 -14.43 35.45 8.57
CA GLN A 659 -15.07 35.86 7.31
C GLN A 659 -16.58 36.01 7.48
N SER A 660 -17.25 35.02 8.11
CA SER A 660 -18.70 35.08 8.37
C SER A 660 -19.09 36.31 9.19
N ARG A 661 -18.29 36.68 10.20
CA ARG A 661 -18.52 37.91 11.00
C ARG A 661 -18.35 39.17 10.17
N LEU A 662 -17.39 39.22 9.25
CA LEU A 662 -17.16 40.35 8.34
C LEU A 662 -18.28 40.51 7.30
N ASP A 663 -18.92 39.41 6.92
CA ASP A 663 -20.10 39.37 6.03
C ASP A 663 -21.41 39.71 6.76
N GLY A 664 -21.35 39.96 8.07
CA GLY A 664 -22.48 40.44 8.88
C GLY A 664 -23.25 39.34 9.63
N VAL A 665 -22.82 38.08 9.56
CA VAL A 665 -23.44 36.98 10.33
C VAL A 665 -23.18 37.20 11.83
N PRO A 666 -24.20 37.15 12.71
CA PRO A 666 -23.99 37.30 14.16
C PRO A 666 -23.19 36.12 14.74
N ALA A 667 -22.45 36.35 15.83
CA ALA A 667 -21.62 35.32 16.47
C ALA A 667 -22.40 34.05 16.88
N SER A 668 -23.68 34.17 17.24
CA SER A 668 -24.56 33.02 17.50
C SER A 668 -24.77 32.16 16.26
N GLY A 669 -24.92 32.76 15.09
CA GLY A 669 -25.07 32.07 13.81
C GLY A 669 -23.80 31.31 13.42
N CYS A 670 -22.63 31.94 13.58
CA CYS A 670 -21.34 31.25 13.38
C CYS A 670 -21.21 30.04 14.29
N ARG A 671 -21.58 30.18 15.57
CA ARG A 671 -21.53 29.08 16.55
C ARG A 671 -22.41 27.89 16.15
N ASP A 672 -23.62 28.18 15.68
CA ASP A 672 -24.59 27.17 15.23
C ASP A 672 -24.15 26.47 13.94
N ALA A 673 -23.52 27.20 13.02
CA ALA A 673 -22.97 26.67 11.78
C ALA A 673 -21.78 25.73 12.05
N GLU A 674 -20.79 26.18 12.83
CA GLU A 674 -19.60 25.38 13.15
C GLU A 674 -19.94 24.09 13.91
N TRP A 675 -20.97 24.12 14.76
CA TRP A 675 -21.48 22.91 15.40
C TRP A 675 -22.06 21.90 14.40
N ARG A 676 -22.75 22.38 13.34
CA ARG A 676 -23.33 21.53 12.29
C ARG A 676 -22.31 21.06 11.25
N ARG A 677 -21.18 21.75 11.10
CA ARG A 677 -20.03 21.30 10.28
C ARG A 677 -19.43 19.99 10.74
N GLY A 678 -19.62 19.62 12.01
CA GLY A 678 -19.07 18.37 12.56
C GLY A 678 -17.54 18.39 12.71
N ALA A 679 -16.89 19.54 12.50
CA ALA A 679 -15.45 19.69 12.71
C ALA A 679 -15.06 19.70 14.19
N LEU A 680 -16.02 19.94 15.09
CA LEU A 680 -15.77 20.15 16.52
C LEU A 680 -15.85 18.87 17.34
N PRO A 681 -15.11 18.81 18.47
CA PRO A 681 -15.31 17.75 19.46
C PRO A 681 -16.73 17.71 20.01
N PRO A 682 -17.28 16.52 20.32
CA PRO A 682 -18.65 16.41 20.82
C PRO A 682 -18.90 17.15 22.15
N GLY A 683 -20.13 17.63 22.31
CA GLY A 683 -20.65 18.12 23.59
C GLY A 683 -19.93 19.34 24.17
N ALA A 684 -19.56 19.27 25.45
CA ALA A 684 -18.98 20.41 26.18
C ALA A 684 -17.55 20.76 25.70
N ILE A 685 -16.82 19.79 25.14
CA ILE A 685 -15.46 19.98 24.66
C ILE A 685 -15.48 20.92 23.44
N GLY A 686 -16.33 20.64 22.45
CA GLY A 686 -16.48 21.52 21.29
C GLY A 686 -16.96 22.92 21.65
N ARG A 687 -17.90 23.04 22.59
CA ARG A 687 -18.34 24.35 23.10
C ARG A 687 -17.20 25.16 23.71
N ARG A 688 -16.29 24.51 24.45
CA ARG A 688 -15.11 25.18 25.00
C ARG A 688 -14.16 25.64 23.90
N VAL A 689 -13.90 24.80 22.90
CA VAL A 689 -13.02 25.16 21.78
C VAL A 689 -13.60 26.35 21.00
N LEU A 690 -14.91 26.35 20.72
CA LEU A 690 -15.56 27.48 20.07
C LEU A 690 -15.45 28.76 20.90
N ALA A 691 -15.65 28.68 22.22
CA ALA A 691 -15.50 29.84 23.09
C ALA A 691 -14.06 30.39 23.07
N GLU A 692 -13.04 29.52 23.02
CA GLU A 692 -11.64 29.93 22.87
C GLU A 692 -11.38 30.60 21.51
N VAL A 693 -11.91 30.05 20.42
CA VAL A 693 -11.81 30.68 19.07
C VAL A 693 -12.53 32.03 19.04
N GLU A 694 -13.72 32.12 19.62
CA GLU A 694 -14.49 33.37 19.71
C GLU A 694 -13.74 34.46 20.48
N LEU A 695 -13.03 34.10 21.56
CA LEU A 695 -12.15 35.03 22.31
C LEU A 695 -10.97 35.53 21.47
N GLU A 696 -10.52 34.77 20.46
CA GLU A 696 -9.48 35.21 19.53
C GLU A 696 -10.03 36.03 18.35
N VAL A 697 -11.18 35.67 17.82
CA VAL A 697 -11.79 36.31 16.63
C VAL A 697 -12.46 37.64 16.96
N GLU A 698 -13.24 37.72 18.04
CA GLU A 698 -14.05 38.90 18.31
C GLU A 698 -13.22 40.17 18.59
N PRO A 699 -12.05 40.13 19.26
CA PRO A 699 -11.16 41.29 19.32
C PRO A 699 -10.72 41.78 17.94
N LEU A 700 -10.46 40.88 16.99
CA LEU A 700 -10.08 41.25 15.62
C LEU A 700 -11.27 41.90 14.89
N VAL A 701 -12.47 41.33 15.02
CA VAL A 701 -13.72 41.88 14.46
C VAL A 701 -13.95 43.31 14.98
N ARG A 702 -13.89 43.53 16.30
CA ARG A 702 -14.06 44.87 16.90
C ARG A 702 -13.03 45.89 16.42
N THR A 703 -11.79 45.46 16.16
CA THR A 703 -10.75 46.35 15.62
C THR A 703 -10.99 46.70 14.15
N VAL A 704 -11.53 45.76 13.38
CA VAL A 704 -11.81 45.94 11.94
C VAL A 704 -13.11 46.71 11.72
N GLU A 705 -14.12 46.54 12.58
CA GLU A 705 -15.47 47.10 12.45
C GLU A 705 -15.51 48.62 12.13
N PRO A 706 -14.74 49.51 12.80
CA PRO A 706 -14.69 50.93 12.44
C PRO A 706 -14.19 51.20 11.01
N LEU A 707 -13.37 50.31 10.47
CA LEU A 707 -12.84 50.38 9.10
C LEU A 707 -13.83 49.82 8.07
N LEU A 708 -14.88 49.11 8.50
CA LEU A 708 -15.94 48.57 7.65
C LEU A 708 -17.12 49.53 7.47
N ALA A 709 -17.07 50.73 8.05
CA ALA A 709 -18.17 51.70 8.04
C ALA A 709 -18.66 52.08 6.63
N HIS A 710 -17.80 51.98 5.61
CA HIS A 710 -18.16 52.19 4.21
C HIS A 710 -18.34 50.84 3.50
N PRO A 711 -19.29 50.72 2.54
CA PRO A 711 -19.43 49.51 1.74
C PRO A 711 -18.17 49.26 0.91
N PRO A 712 -17.86 48.00 0.57
CA PRO A 712 -16.70 47.67 -0.25
C PRO A 712 -16.94 48.07 -1.71
N SER A 713 -15.95 48.71 -2.31
CA SER A 713 -15.86 49.00 -3.74
C SER A 713 -14.83 48.10 -4.41
N VAL A 714 -15.04 47.83 -5.70
CA VAL A 714 -14.13 47.08 -6.56
C VAL A 714 -13.61 48.00 -7.66
N TYR A 715 -12.31 47.94 -7.91
CA TYR A 715 -11.64 48.73 -8.94
C TYR A 715 -10.93 47.83 -9.94
N ASP A 716 -11.23 48.03 -11.22
CA ASP A 716 -10.49 47.43 -12.32
C ASP A 716 -9.18 48.18 -12.56
N LEU A 717 -8.13 47.43 -12.86
CA LEU A 717 -6.77 47.94 -13.00
C LEU A 717 -6.23 47.68 -14.40
N SER A 718 -5.65 48.72 -14.99
CA SER A 718 -4.87 48.65 -16.22
C SER A 718 -3.72 49.65 -16.13
N VAL A 719 -2.60 49.22 -15.55
CA VAL A 719 -1.46 50.09 -15.25
C VAL A 719 -0.34 49.87 -16.27
N PRO A 720 0.04 50.89 -17.07
CA PRO A 720 1.22 50.78 -17.92
C PRO A 720 2.49 50.75 -17.04
N MET A 721 3.30 49.72 -17.24
CA MET A 721 4.55 49.52 -16.51
C MET A 721 5.75 50.17 -17.23
N PRO A 722 6.84 50.49 -16.51
CA PRO A 722 8.01 51.16 -17.11
C PRO A 722 8.69 50.40 -18.26
N ASP A 723 8.53 49.09 -18.31
CA ASP A 723 9.10 48.19 -19.32
C ASP A 723 8.21 48.02 -20.57
N GLY A 724 7.08 48.73 -20.63
CA GLY A 724 6.14 48.69 -21.76
C GLY A 724 5.04 47.64 -21.66
N ARG A 725 5.03 46.79 -20.62
CA ARG A 725 3.91 45.87 -20.34
C ARG A 725 2.77 46.57 -19.61
N VAL A 726 1.61 45.91 -19.51
CA VAL A 726 0.46 46.42 -18.75
C VAL A 726 0.10 45.46 -17.62
N LEU A 727 0.07 45.95 -16.39
CA LEU A 727 -0.47 45.20 -15.26
C LEU A 727 -2.00 45.26 -15.29
N VAL A 728 -2.66 44.11 -15.29
CA VAL A 728 -4.12 43.98 -15.32
C VAL A 728 -4.64 43.18 -14.13
N GLY A 729 -5.83 43.51 -13.64
CA GLY A 729 -6.47 42.78 -12.55
C GLY A 729 -7.57 43.59 -11.88
N THR A 730 -8.05 43.10 -10.75
CA THR A 730 -9.07 43.79 -9.95
C THR A 730 -8.63 43.84 -8.49
N VAL A 731 -8.98 44.93 -7.80
CA VAL A 731 -8.82 45.03 -6.35
C VAL A 731 -10.15 45.37 -5.72
N GLY A 732 -10.67 44.43 -4.95
CA GLY A 732 -11.83 44.62 -4.08
C GLY A 732 -11.44 45.00 -2.65
N GLY A 733 -12.45 45.28 -1.82
CA GLY A 733 -12.25 45.58 -0.39
C GLY A 733 -11.77 47.00 -0.10
N VAL A 734 -11.86 47.91 -1.07
CA VAL A 734 -11.63 49.34 -0.84
C VAL A 734 -12.87 49.93 -0.17
N ARG A 735 -12.71 50.51 1.01
CA ARG A 735 -13.79 51.07 1.82
C ARG A 735 -13.46 52.53 2.15
N GLY A 736 -14.24 53.45 1.58
CA GLY A 736 -13.92 54.88 1.64
C GLY A 736 -12.59 55.16 0.93
N ASP A 737 -11.60 55.66 1.67
CA ASP A 737 -10.24 55.95 1.22
C ASP A 737 -9.22 54.88 1.64
N ARG A 738 -9.65 53.69 2.09
CA ARG A 738 -8.75 52.65 2.61
C ARG A 738 -8.95 51.31 1.92
N LEU A 739 -7.87 50.65 1.55
CA LEU A 739 -7.89 49.21 1.24
C LEU A 739 -7.84 48.45 2.57
N VAL A 740 -8.90 47.72 2.92
CA VAL A 740 -9.01 47.05 4.23
C VAL A 740 -9.00 45.54 4.06
N ARG A 741 -8.12 44.87 4.80
CA ARG A 741 -8.07 43.39 4.85
C ARG A 741 -7.89 42.91 6.29
N ALA A 742 -8.65 41.88 6.65
CA ALA A 742 -8.51 41.19 7.93
C ALA A 742 -8.23 39.70 7.68
N VAL A 743 -7.30 39.13 8.45
CA VAL A 743 -6.95 37.71 8.37
C VAL A 743 -6.92 37.09 9.77
N TYR A 744 -7.36 35.84 9.91
CA TYR A 744 -7.26 35.15 11.21
C TYR A 744 -5.82 34.73 11.52
N SER A 745 -4.93 34.68 10.53
CA SER A 745 -3.52 34.33 10.72
C SER A 745 -2.78 35.37 11.57
N ARG A 746 -1.61 34.98 12.11
CA ARG A 746 -0.66 35.98 12.62
C ARG A 746 -0.28 36.91 11.47
N LEU A 747 -0.27 38.23 11.73
CA LEU A 747 0.13 39.18 10.69
C LEU A 747 1.58 38.90 10.30
N GLY A 748 1.78 38.55 9.03
CA GLY A 748 3.04 38.03 8.52
C GLY A 748 3.45 38.63 7.18
N PRO A 749 4.68 38.36 6.74
CA PRO A 749 5.26 38.93 5.53
C PRO A 749 4.39 38.81 4.26
N LYS A 750 3.80 37.64 4.01
CA LYS A 750 2.93 37.40 2.84
C LYS A 750 1.73 38.36 2.77
N HIS A 751 1.11 38.64 3.92
CA HIS A 751 -0.06 39.52 3.99
C HIS A 751 0.30 40.97 3.65
N ARG A 752 1.47 41.43 4.12
CA ARG A 752 2.02 42.76 3.87
C ARG A 752 2.39 42.94 2.40
N LEU A 753 3.05 41.94 1.80
CA LEU A 753 3.40 41.96 0.38
C LEU A 753 2.19 42.04 -0.54
N ARG A 754 1.13 41.30 -0.22
CA ARG A 754 -0.13 41.38 -0.96
C ARG A 754 -0.74 42.79 -0.89
N ALA A 755 -0.87 43.33 0.32
CA ALA A 755 -1.42 44.68 0.51
C ALA A 755 -0.57 45.73 -0.20
N TRP A 756 0.75 45.58 -0.18
CA TRP A 756 1.68 46.47 -0.88
C TRP A 756 1.50 46.45 -2.40
N ALA A 757 1.48 45.27 -3.02
CA ALA A 757 1.28 45.14 -4.46
C ALA A 757 -0.07 45.72 -4.91
N GLN A 758 -1.14 45.46 -4.15
CA GLN A 758 -2.47 46.00 -4.41
C GLN A 758 -2.53 47.52 -4.23
N LEU A 759 -1.88 48.06 -3.18
CA LEU A 759 -1.80 49.50 -2.94
C LEU A 759 -1.05 50.22 -4.06
N LEU A 760 0.09 49.70 -4.51
CA LEU A 760 0.84 50.25 -5.64
C LEU A 760 0.02 50.26 -6.92
N ALA A 761 -0.67 49.15 -7.22
CA ALA A 761 -1.51 49.04 -8.40
C ALA A 761 -2.69 50.02 -8.38
N LEU A 762 -3.37 50.16 -7.24
CA LEU A 762 -4.44 51.15 -7.05
C LEU A 762 -3.91 52.59 -7.17
N THR A 763 -2.78 52.90 -6.54
CA THR A 763 -2.18 54.24 -6.55
C THR A 763 -1.72 54.65 -7.95
N ALA A 764 -1.17 53.69 -8.71
CA ALA A 764 -0.72 53.91 -10.08
C ALA A 764 -1.87 54.06 -11.08
N CYS A 765 -2.95 53.27 -10.92
CA CYS A 765 -4.11 53.30 -11.83
C CYS A 765 -5.08 54.44 -11.53
N HIS A 766 -5.33 54.67 -10.24
CA HIS A 766 -6.34 55.60 -9.74
C HIS A 766 -5.77 56.51 -8.64
N PRO A 767 -4.95 57.51 -8.98
CA PRO A 767 -4.28 58.36 -8.00
C PRO A 767 -5.27 59.08 -7.08
N GLY A 768 -5.05 59.00 -5.78
CA GLY A 768 -5.88 59.66 -4.75
C GLY A 768 -7.15 58.91 -4.32
N ILE A 769 -7.44 57.73 -4.89
CA ILE A 769 -8.59 56.91 -4.44
C ILE A 769 -8.34 56.30 -3.06
N VAL A 770 -7.13 55.80 -2.82
CA VAL A 770 -6.74 55.21 -1.54
C VAL A 770 -5.70 56.10 -0.87
N GLY A 771 -5.93 56.45 0.39
CA GLY A 771 -4.99 57.14 1.28
C GLY A 771 -4.19 56.18 2.17
N SER A 772 -4.60 54.92 2.29
CA SER A 772 -3.84 53.87 3.00
C SER A 772 -4.33 52.46 2.65
N ALA A 773 -3.47 51.45 2.85
CA ALA A 773 -3.87 50.05 2.94
C ALA A 773 -3.65 49.53 4.35
N VAL A 774 -4.71 49.04 4.99
CA VAL A 774 -4.68 48.54 6.38
C VAL A 774 -4.92 47.04 6.36
N THR A 775 -3.93 46.28 6.84
CA THR A 775 -4.03 44.82 7.01
C THR A 775 -3.98 44.47 8.49
N LEU A 776 -5.02 43.80 8.96
CA LEU A 776 -5.15 43.37 10.36
C LEU A 776 -5.00 41.86 10.47
N GLY A 777 -4.30 41.42 11.52
CA GLY A 777 -4.18 40.00 11.86
C GLY A 777 -3.91 39.79 13.35
N ARG A 778 -3.73 38.53 13.74
CA ARG A 778 -3.40 38.20 15.15
C ARG A 778 -1.96 38.60 15.50
N GLY A 779 -1.76 39.11 16.70
CA GLY A 779 -0.45 39.34 17.32
C GLY A 779 -0.26 38.53 18.60
N ARG A 780 0.84 38.74 19.32
CA ARG A 780 1.13 38.02 20.58
C ARG A 780 0.28 38.49 21.77
N ALA A 781 -0.12 39.76 21.78
CA ALA A 781 -0.84 40.40 22.88
C ALA A 781 -2.23 40.95 22.46
N GLY A 782 -2.70 40.60 21.26
CA GLY A 782 -3.93 41.14 20.68
C GLY A 782 -3.83 41.31 19.17
N PRO A 783 -4.88 41.84 18.50
CA PRO A 783 -4.84 42.21 17.09
C PRO A 783 -3.74 43.23 16.80
N VAL A 784 -3.05 43.06 15.68
CA VAL A 784 -2.02 44.01 15.19
C VAL A 784 -2.38 44.45 13.78
N SER A 785 -2.01 45.68 13.43
CA SER A 785 -2.27 46.24 12.10
C SER A 785 -0.98 46.74 11.44
N SER A 786 -0.84 46.41 10.17
CA SER A 786 0.09 47.06 9.24
C SER A 786 -0.67 48.09 8.43
N THR A 787 -0.23 49.34 8.46
CA THR A 787 -0.76 50.44 7.65
C THR A 787 0.30 50.87 6.65
N LEU A 788 0.00 50.73 5.37
CA LEU A 788 0.83 51.19 4.27
C LEU A 788 0.25 52.49 3.71
N VAL A 789 1.12 53.49 3.50
CA VAL A 789 0.76 54.78 2.92
C VAL A 789 1.15 54.80 1.44
N PRO A 790 0.28 55.26 0.52
CA PRO A 790 0.60 55.34 -0.89
C PRO A 790 1.73 56.34 -1.15
N SER A 791 2.59 56.02 -2.11
CA SER A 791 3.52 56.98 -2.73
C SER A 791 2.81 57.79 -3.81
N ASP A 792 3.53 58.65 -4.54
CA ASP A 792 2.98 59.26 -5.76
C ASP A 792 2.83 58.22 -6.89
N ALA A 793 1.98 58.52 -7.88
CA ALA A 793 1.64 57.59 -8.94
C ALA A 793 2.82 57.19 -9.85
N GLU A 794 3.88 57.99 -9.92
CA GLU A 794 5.09 57.65 -10.68
C GLU A 794 5.96 56.67 -9.88
N SER A 795 6.22 56.98 -8.61
CA SER A 795 6.89 56.06 -7.69
C SER A 795 6.16 54.73 -7.56
N ALA A 796 4.81 54.73 -7.57
CA ALA A 796 4.02 53.51 -7.54
C ALA A 796 4.22 52.64 -8.80
N ARG A 797 4.30 53.25 -9.98
CA ARG A 797 4.61 52.56 -11.25
C ARG A 797 6.03 51.99 -11.28
N LEU A 798 7.00 52.74 -10.76
CA LEU A 798 8.39 52.25 -10.62
C LEU A 798 8.46 51.07 -9.65
N GLY A 799 7.77 51.14 -8.52
CA GLY A 799 7.66 50.04 -7.57
C GLY A 799 7.07 48.78 -8.19
N LEU A 800 6.01 48.89 -8.98
CA LEU A 800 5.45 47.75 -9.72
C LEU A 800 6.45 47.17 -10.73
N GLY A 801 7.22 48.02 -11.41
CA GLY A 801 8.29 47.58 -12.31
C GLY A 801 9.35 46.74 -11.60
N VAL A 802 9.73 47.10 -10.36
CA VAL A 802 10.65 46.30 -9.55
C VAL A 802 10.05 44.94 -9.19
N LEU A 803 8.77 44.90 -8.80
CA LEU A 803 8.11 43.64 -8.46
C LEU A 803 7.95 42.73 -9.69
N ALA A 804 7.68 43.31 -10.86
CA ALA A 804 7.61 42.58 -12.13
C ALA A 804 8.97 42.01 -12.58
N ASP A 805 10.06 42.77 -12.42
CA ASP A 805 11.42 42.25 -12.67
C ASP A 805 11.76 41.05 -11.76
N LEU A 806 11.38 41.12 -10.48
CA LEU A 806 11.54 39.98 -9.56
C LEU A 806 10.73 38.77 -10.01
N LEU A 807 9.49 38.96 -10.48
CA LEU A 807 8.65 37.90 -11.05
C LEU A 807 9.34 37.26 -12.26
N ASP A 808 9.84 38.05 -13.21
CA ASP A 808 10.48 37.52 -14.42
C ASP A 808 11.73 36.71 -14.09
N ARG A 809 12.60 37.23 -13.21
CA ARG A 809 13.78 36.49 -12.73
C ARG A 809 13.38 35.19 -12.02
N GLY A 810 12.35 35.27 -11.17
CA GLY A 810 11.82 34.14 -10.43
C GLY A 810 11.04 33.13 -11.24
N LEU A 811 10.68 33.44 -12.50
CA LEU A 811 10.17 32.50 -13.47
C LEU A 811 11.27 31.90 -14.35
N ASN A 812 12.49 32.43 -14.33
CA ASN A 812 13.64 31.85 -15.03
C ASN A 812 14.44 30.90 -14.14
N GLU A 813 14.50 31.18 -12.84
CA GLU A 813 15.13 30.32 -11.85
C GLU A 813 14.50 30.50 -10.46
N PRO A 814 14.60 29.51 -9.56
CA PRO A 814 14.12 29.67 -8.20
C PRO A 814 14.97 30.68 -7.43
N LEU A 815 14.42 31.87 -7.19
CA LEU A 815 15.15 32.92 -6.44
C LEU A 815 15.43 32.48 -5.00
N PRO A 816 16.63 32.78 -4.45
CA PRO A 816 16.93 32.61 -3.04
C PRO A 816 16.24 33.72 -2.23
N LEU A 817 14.90 33.72 -2.24
CA LEU A 817 14.05 34.73 -1.61
C LEU A 817 12.92 34.10 -0.78
N PRO A 818 13.23 33.25 0.22
CA PRO A 818 12.23 32.82 1.19
C PRO A 818 11.73 34.03 1.98
N VAL A 819 10.42 34.26 1.92
CA VAL A 819 9.77 35.54 2.23
C VAL A 819 9.98 35.99 3.69
N GLN A 820 9.89 35.07 4.65
CA GLN A 820 10.04 35.38 6.07
C GLN A 820 11.49 35.63 6.47
N ALA A 821 12.42 34.85 5.91
CA ALA A 821 13.84 35.06 6.18
C ALA A 821 14.35 36.33 5.49
N ALA A 822 13.85 36.64 4.29
CA ALA A 822 14.15 37.87 3.57
C ALA A 822 13.64 39.12 4.31
N GLU A 823 12.43 39.07 4.85
CA GLU A 823 11.85 40.15 5.67
C GLU A 823 12.71 40.43 6.91
N ALA A 824 13.06 39.38 7.65
CA ALA A 824 13.89 39.51 8.85
C ALA A 824 15.29 40.05 8.53
N TYR A 825 15.89 39.65 7.41
CA TYR A 825 17.16 40.18 6.93
C TYR A 825 17.05 41.68 6.65
N ALA A 826 16.11 42.08 5.79
CA ALA A 826 15.95 43.46 5.36
C ALA A 826 15.59 44.41 6.52
N GLN A 827 14.76 43.97 7.47
CA GLN A 827 14.41 44.75 8.65
C GLN A 827 15.65 45.12 9.47
N VAL A 828 16.52 44.13 9.74
CA VAL A 828 17.74 44.34 10.54
C VAL A 828 18.74 45.24 9.79
N ARG A 829 18.90 45.03 8.48
CA ARG A 829 19.78 45.87 7.64
C ARG A 829 19.31 47.32 7.60
N ARG A 830 18.00 47.56 7.49
CA ARG A 830 17.41 48.91 7.48
C ARG A 830 17.67 49.68 8.79
N THR A 831 17.70 49.00 9.92
CA THR A 831 17.99 49.63 11.23
C THR A 831 19.47 49.93 11.48
N GLY A 832 20.35 49.63 10.51
CA GLY A 832 21.79 49.97 10.57
C GLY A 832 22.67 48.91 11.23
N ASP A 833 22.17 47.68 11.43
CA ASP A 833 22.94 46.57 12.02
C ASP A 833 23.85 45.88 10.97
N SER A 834 24.84 45.14 11.46
CA SER A 834 25.81 44.38 10.68
C SER A 834 25.16 43.30 9.80
N ASP A 835 25.79 42.99 8.66
CA ASP A 835 25.39 41.88 7.78
C ASP A 835 25.30 40.54 8.54
N TRP A 836 26.20 40.31 9.50
CA TRP A 836 26.15 39.13 10.35
C TRP A 836 24.85 39.05 11.17
N GLY A 837 24.44 40.15 11.82
CA GLY A 837 23.19 40.21 12.59
C GLY A 837 21.96 39.94 11.72
N ALA A 838 21.94 40.46 10.48
CA ALA A 838 20.88 40.20 9.52
C ALA A 838 20.83 38.73 9.08
N ARG A 839 21.99 38.09 8.85
CA ARG A 839 22.06 36.64 8.54
C ARG A 839 21.57 35.77 9.70
N GLU A 840 21.88 36.11 10.95
CA GLU A 840 21.36 35.40 12.11
C GLU A 840 19.83 35.52 12.23
N ALA A 841 19.28 36.72 11.99
CA ALA A 841 17.83 36.93 12.00
C ALA A 841 17.14 36.11 10.90
N ALA A 842 17.70 36.11 9.69
CA ALA A 842 17.24 35.27 8.59
C ALA A 842 17.34 33.77 8.93
N ARG A 843 18.44 33.33 9.55
CA ARG A 843 18.65 31.92 9.90
C ARG A 843 17.60 31.42 10.88
N ARG A 844 17.27 32.21 11.90
CA ARG A 844 16.21 31.87 12.87
C ARG A 844 14.84 31.68 12.21
N ARG A 845 14.53 32.46 11.17
CA ARG A 845 13.29 32.32 10.39
C ARG A 845 13.36 31.19 9.36
N TRP A 846 14.54 30.88 8.81
CA TRP A 846 14.73 29.77 7.88
C TRP A 846 14.64 28.41 8.59
N THR A 847 15.31 28.24 9.74
CA THR A 847 15.44 26.95 10.43
C THR A 847 14.49 26.77 11.63
N GLY A 848 13.54 27.68 11.83
CA GLY A 848 12.63 27.65 12.99
C GLY A 848 11.65 26.47 12.93
N SER A 849 11.46 25.74 14.04
CA SER A 849 10.64 24.51 14.07
C SER A 849 9.12 24.73 13.97
N PHE A 850 8.63 25.96 14.24
CA PHE A 850 7.19 26.27 14.30
C PHE A 850 6.73 27.35 13.31
N ASP A 851 7.64 28.26 12.91
CA ASP A 851 7.40 29.36 11.97
C ASP A 851 8.51 29.40 10.89
N GLY A 852 9.11 28.24 10.59
CA GLY A 852 10.21 28.12 9.62
C GLY A 852 9.75 28.32 8.18
N ASP A 853 10.55 28.99 7.37
CA ASP A 853 10.26 29.21 5.94
C ASP A 853 10.58 27.99 5.06
N GLN A 854 11.12 26.90 5.63
CA GLN A 854 11.38 25.67 4.90
C GLN A 854 10.07 24.91 4.62
N ASP A 855 9.59 24.99 3.38
CA ASP A 855 8.49 24.18 2.90
C ASP A 855 8.96 23.09 1.92
N ARG A 856 8.03 22.24 1.47
CA ARG A 856 8.29 21.17 0.50
C ARG A 856 8.80 21.66 -0.87
N TYR A 857 8.40 22.86 -1.29
CA TYR A 857 8.83 23.45 -2.56
C TYR A 857 10.29 23.87 -2.46
N HIS A 858 10.70 24.44 -1.32
CA HIS A 858 12.10 24.70 -1.01
C HIS A 858 12.93 23.42 -0.92
N ALA A 859 12.41 22.38 -0.25
CA ALA A 859 13.09 21.09 -0.16
C ALA A 859 13.31 20.44 -1.53
N ARG A 860 12.37 20.62 -2.48
CA ARG A 860 12.50 20.12 -3.84
C ARG A 860 13.62 20.80 -4.64
N VAL A 861 13.86 22.09 -4.39
CA VAL A 861 14.87 22.87 -5.10
C VAL A 861 16.25 22.76 -4.46
N TRP A 862 16.34 22.94 -3.14
CA TRP A 862 17.60 23.05 -2.41
C TRP A 862 17.97 21.82 -1.57
N GLY A 863 17.08 20.83 -1.47
CA GLY A 863 17.25 19.63 -0.68
C GLY A 863 16.56 19.68 0.68
N SER A 864 16.27 18.52 1.25
CA SER A 864 15.67 18.38 2.58
C SER A 864 16.58 18.97 3.66
N ALA A 865 16.04 19.86 4.50
CA ALA A 865 16.77 20.53 5.59
C ALA A 865 17.99 21.35 5.11
N ALA A 866 17.92 21.94 3.92
CA ALA A 866 18.99 22.79 3.39
C ALA A 866 19.33 23.95 4.37
N PRO A 867 20.60 24.15 4.74
CA PRO A 867 20.99 25.25 5.62
C PRO A 867 20.82 26.61 4.92
N LEU A 868 20.74 27.72 5.68
CA LEU A 868 20.60 29.07 5.08
C LEU A 868 21.78 29.37 4.15
N GLU A 869 22.94 28.82 4.47
CA GLU A 869 24.19 28.94 3.73
C GLU A 869 24.04 28.53 2.26
N THR A 870 23.14 27.58 1.95
CA THR A 870 22.82 27.20 0.56
C THR A 870 22.23 28.37 -0.24
N LEU A 871 21.45 29.25 0.41
CA LEU A 871 20.86 30.45 -0.21
C LEU A 871 21.85 31.61 -0.33
N LEU A 872 22.91 31.60 0.50
CA LEU A 872 23.93 32.65 0.56
C LEU A 872 25.10 32.41 -0.40
N MET A 873 25.13 31.27 -1.12
CA MET A 873 26.27 30.88 -1.95
C MET A 873 26.51 31.81 -3.16
N ALA A 874 25.44 32.39 -3.71
CA ALA A 874 25.55 33.26 -4.89
C ALA A 874 25.90 34.71 -4.48
N PRO A 875 26.93 35.34 -5.08
CA PRO A 875 27.21 36.75 -4.88
C PRO A 875 26.10 37.63 -5.48
N ALA A 876 25.90 38.82 -4.92
CA ALA A 876 24.94 39.77 -5.46
C ALA A 876 25.33 40.22 -6.87
N GLN A 877 24.34 40.30 -7.77
CA GLN A 877 24.54 40.85 -9.11
C GLN A 877 24.41 42.39 -9.07
N ALA A 878 25.12 43.09 -9.95
CA ALA A 878 25.16 44.56 -9.93
C ALA A 878 23.78 45.19 -10.19
N ASP A 879 22.98 44.55 -11.04
CA ASP A 879 21.60 44.93 -11.39
C ASP A 879 20.56 44.44 -10.37
N GLU A 880 20.97 43.67 -9.36
CA GLU A 880 20.10 43.19 -8.27
C GLU A 880 20.23 44.00 -6.98
N GLN A 881 21.24 44.88 -6.90
CA GLN A 881 21.46 45.73 -5.73
C GLN A 881 20.28 46.69 -5.51
N PRO A 882 19.86 46.92 -4.24
CA PRO A 882 18.92 47.98 -3.93
C PRO A 882 19.58 49.36 -4.12
N ASP A 883 18.79 50.39 -4.37
CA ASP A 883 19.29 51.76 -4.54
C ASP A 883 20.14 52.20 -3.35
N GLY A 884 21.42 52.49 -3.60
CA GLY A 884 22.40 52.92 -2.58
C GLY A 884 22.94 51.80 -1.67
N GLY A 885 22.63 50.53 -1.93
CA GLY A 885 23.13 49.37 -1.17
C GLY A 885 24.39 48.72 -1.76
N ASN A 886 25.06 47.91 -0.93
CA ASN A 886 26.20 47.07 -1.32
C ASN A 886 26.11 45.73 -0.58
N GLU A 887 25.09 44.93 -0.91
CA GLU A 887 24.85 43.64 -0.25
C GLU A 887 25.83 42.58 -0.80
N PRO A 888 26.43 41.74 0.07
CA PRO A 888 27.47 40.79 -0.34
C PRO A 888 26.92 39.52 -0.99
N THR A 889 25.64 39.20 -0.76
CA THR A 889 25.00 37.97 -1.25
C THR A 889 23.77 38.30 -2.07
N ARG A 890 23.46 37.44 -3.04
CA ARG A 890 22.26 37.56 -3.87
C ARG A 890 20.97 37.53 -3.04
N PHE A 891 20.91 36.65 -2.05
CA PHE A 891 19.83 36.62 -1.05
C PHE A 891 19.64 38.00 -0.39
N GLY A 892 20.72 38.62 0.10
CA GLY A 892 20.66 39.92 0.76
C GLY A 892 20.21 41.05 -0.18
N ALA A 893 20.75 41.08 -1.40
CA ALA A 893 20.38 42.07 -2.42
C ALA A 893 18.88 41.99 -2.77
N LEU A 894 18.38 40.78 -3.07
CA LEU A 894 16.97 40.54 -3.39
C LEU A 894 16.05 40.83 -2.19
N ALA A 895 16.46 40.47 -0.97
CA ALA A 895 15.71 40.74 0.24
C ALA A 895 15.53 42.25 0.46
N CYS A 896 16.62 43.02 0.41
CA CYS A 896 16.57 44.47 0.58
C CYS A 896 15.79 45.15 -0.56
N ARG A 897 15.98 44.69 -1.81
CA ARG A 897 15.27 45.22 -2.99
C ARG A 897 13.75 45.03 -2.89
N LEU A 898 13.29 43.89 -2.39
CA LEU A 898 11.85 43.63 -2.18
C LEU A 898 11.30 44.43 -0.99
N TRP A 899 12.00 44.42 0.15
CA TRP A 899 11.41 44.85 1.43
C TRP A 899 11.64 46.33 1.76
N TYR A 900 12.73 46.97 1.31
CA TYR A 900 13.01 48.36 1.69
C TYR A 900 11.91 49.35 1.30
N PRO A 901 11.34 49.31 0.07
CA PRO A 901 10.26 50.22 -0.30
C PRO A 901 9.00 50.02 0.55
N LEU A 902 8.63 48.76 0.80
CA LEU A 902 7.48 48.41 1.65
C LEU A 902 7.70 48.93 3.08
N LEU A 903 8.85 48.62 3.67
CA LEU A 903 9.21 49.07 5.03
C LEU A 903 9.29 50.60 5.16
N ALA A 904 9.52 51.31 4.06
CA ALA A 904 9.52 52.78 4.05
C ALA A 904 8.11 53.36 4.09
N ALA A 905 7.16 52.66 3.49
CA ALA A 905 5.76 53.07 3.40
C ALA A 905 4.90 52.55 4.57
N GLU A 906 5.47 51.74 5.48
CA GLU A 906 4.73 51.03 6.51
C GLU A 906 4.86 51.62 7.91
N THR A 907 3.73 51.69 8.61
CA THR A 907 3.66 51.82 10.07
C THR A 907 2.98 50.59 10.66
N THR A 908 3.59 49.99 11.68
CA THR A 908 3.01 48.85 12.41
C THR A 908 2.59 49.30 13.79
N ASP A 909 1.29 49.22 14.09
CA ASP A 909 0.77 49.49 15.43
C ASP A 909 0.60 48.16 16.18
N ALA A 910 1.42 47.96 17.21
CA ALA A 910 1.15 47.01 18.27
C ALA A 910 0.40 47.77 19.37
N ARG A 911 -0.93 47.65 19.42
CA ARG A 911 -1.72 48.18 20.53
C ARG A 911 -1.82 47.18 21.67
#